data_AF-K1QDM3-F1
#
_entry.id   AF-K1QDM3-F1
#
_cell.length_a   1.000
_cell.length_b   1.000
_cell.length_c   1.000
_cell.angle_alpha   90.00
_cell.angle_beta   90.00
_cell.angle_gamma   90.00
#
_symmetry.space_group_name_H-M   'P 1'
#
loop_
_entity.id
_entity.type
_entity.pdbx_description
1 polymer ?
#
loop_
_entity_poly.entity_id
_entity_poly.type
_entity_poly.pdbx_seq_one_letter_code
_entity_poly.pdbx_strand_id
1 'polypeptide(L)'
;MTDTLDQANEMEETLLEKLQSQGKTYDDYKCYLENLVKEFQSHLSFDRVENNPIIFSLSELLNIKPIPENTESVYPVFTAGRYSKDDVAELLGTVTVPTIKPASRKIKPMDITSTQLKPTRKEQNREKQKLSLSSSVTNVTEYIVPGVNGVYHISRGKSGILWASDAGGNLVQTNQQGKQLQMIKTSCENDGYHAVTMDGDLIYTDKNKNVNVINRITLGNTTTEFIKTGDWKPLSIHFSHINGDILVGTSKDEEGKITIYNKAGTEKRNIQRDSKGQELYSRIPHYITENINGDICVSDYSKQAVVVVNKSGRHRFSYTGQKFVFHPFGICTDILGHILVAVCSKCLIKDHRGHTFDDLETIYSKNFTLCLDKIYNINQYYLPTSQDIKRDIKEDVLKLKAFMDKIRTSIKAEAESVKRLVEKAMSDNLEQANEMEETLLEKLQSQDKAYDEYNGYLENLVKEFQGYLSYDKVQNNSIIFSLSEILNIRPIHETTEPVFPVFNAGQYSKNDVAKLLGTVGPSTTKPAFREIKALDTTSTHLKPTRKLKERGGDEKDVKQTRSLFFSVTKVREYTVAGVDYVYHISLGKSDRLWVSDQSGNLVQTDLKGTLLQMIKTSGIDEGYHAVTLDGDLVLTDRKKNIISRIMHENTITEFIKTGDWIPISIHSSNINGDILAGMSKGRKGKVTRYNKTGEEKQNIERDNEGQALYSKYPHYITENINGDICVSDYSKQQVIVVNKAGQHRFSYTVRESVFHPYGICTDILGHILVIDTNINTVHLLDQDGQFSSLLITSQQGIENPLSVSVDKENNLHVGRSDDNTVTVFKYLQ
;
A
#
# COMPACT_ATOMS: atom_id res chain seq x y z
N MET A 1 10.37 -26.90 -25.07
CA MET A 1 9.75 -26.20 -26.22
C MET A 1 8.32 -25.80 -25.88
N THR A 2 7.37 -26.74 -25.73
CA THR A 2 5.96 -26.43 -25.44
C THR A 2 5.81 -25.50 -24.25
N ASP A 3 6.34 -25.87 -23.08
CA ASP A 3 6.25 -25.05 -21.86
C ASP A 3 6.89 -23.65 -22.01
N THR A 4 7.96 -23.56 -22.80
CA THR A 4 8.67 -22.30 -23.11
C THR A 4 7.82 -21.39 -24.02
N LEU A 5 7.02 -22.00 -24.89
CA LEU A 5 6.06 -21.32 -25.77
C LEU A 5 4.80 -20.91 -24.98
N ASP A 6 4.33 -21.78 -24.07
CA ASP A 6 3.19 -21.52 -23.20
C ASP A 6 3.47 -20.37 -22.23
N GLN A 7 4.67 -20.35 -21.60
CA GLN A 7 5.15 -19.20 -20.83
C GLN A 7 5.21 -17.92 -21.65
N ALA A 8 5.66 -17.98 -22.91
CA ALA A 8 5.67 -16.82 -23.79
C ALA A 8 4.24 -16.34 -24.15
N ASN A 9 3.28 -17.26 -24.28
CA ASN A 9 1.88 -16.93 -24.51
C ASN A 9 1.21 -16.30 -23.27
N GLU A 10 1.42 -16.88 -22.08
CA GLU A 10 0.92 -16.35 -20.79
C GLU A 10 1.46 -14.93 -20.52
N MET A 11 2.73 -14.68 -20.88
CA MET A 11 3.33 -13.34 -20.82
C MET A 11 2.71 -12.37 -21.85
N GLU A 12 2.38 -12.81 -23.07
CA GLU A 12 1.69 -11.97 -24.06
C GLU A 12 0.27 -11.62 -23.59
N GLU A 13 -0.50 -12.58 -23.10
CA GLU A 13 -1.85 -12.34 -22.56
C GLU A 13 -1.81 -11.34 -21.39
N THR A 14 -0.90 -11.56 -20.43
CA THR A 14 -0.69 -10.65 -19.28
C THR A 14 -0.32 -9.22 -19.71
N LEU A 15 0.40 -9.04 -20.81
CA LEU A 15 0.76 -7.73 -21.35
C LEU A 15 -0.40 -7.10 -22.17
N LEU A 16 -1.14 -7.91 -22.92
CA LEU A 16 -2.31 -7.47 -23.68
C LEU A 16 -3.46 -7.03 -22.75
N GLU A 17 -3.72 -7.73 -21.64
CA GLU A 17 -4.71 -7.30 -20.65
C GLU A 17 -4.36 -5.95 -20.03
N LYS A 18 -3.07 -5.72 -19.71
CA LYS A 18 -2.59 -4.42 -19.20
C LYS A 18 -2.81 -3.30 -20.22
N LEU A 19 -2.44 -3.50 -21.49
CA LEU A 19 -2.67 -2.50 -22.55
C LEU A 19 -4.17 -2.26 -22.81
N GLN A 20 -5.01 -3.30 -22.73
CA GLN A 20 -6.46 -3.18 -22.83
C GLN A 20 -7.07 -2.41 -21.65
N SER A 21 -6.63 -2.66 -20.41
CA SER A 21 -7.12 -1.92 -19.23
C SER A 21 -6.71 -0.44 -19.25
N GLN A 22 -5.51 -0.11 -19.73
CA GLN A 22 -5.09 1.27 -20.00
C GLN A 22 -5.96 1.91 -21.10
N GLY A 23 -6.18 1.21 -22.21
CA GLY A 23 -7.04 1.67 -23.30
C GLY A 23 -8.48 1.97 -22.87
N LYS A 24 -9.05 1.12 -21.99
CA LYS A 24 -10.36 1.34 -21.35
C LYS A 24 -10.36 2.55 -20.42
N THR A 25 -9.32 2.73 -19.61
CA THR A 25 -9.18 3.88 -18.69
C THR A 25 -9.28 5.21 -19.44
N TYR A 26 -8.75 5.31 -20.66
CA TYR A 26 -8.90 6.50 -21.49
C TYR A 26 -10.28 6.65 -22.16
N ASP A 27 -11.04 5.56 -22.39
CA ASP A 27 -12.44 5.65 -22.81
C ASP A 27 -13.34 6.14 -21.66
N ASP A 28 -13.14 5.61 -20.45
CA ASP A 28 -13.86 6.05 -19.25
C ASP A 28 -13.53 7.54 -18.94
N TYR A 29 -12.26 7.95 -19.08
CA TYR A 29 -11.83 9.35 -18.97
C TYR A 29 -12.43 10.25 -20.06
N LYS A 30 -12.48 9.79 -21.32
CA LYS A 30 -13.15 10.52 -22.41
C LYS A 30 -14.64 10.72 -22.10
N CYS A 31 -15.33 9.69 -21.63
CA CYS A 31 -16.74 9.78 -21.26
C CYS A 31 -16.97 10.79 -20.12
N TYR A 32 -16.08 10.82 -19.13
CA TYR A 32 -16.05 11.86 -18.09
C TYR A 32 -15.92 13.27 -18.67
N LEU A 33 -14.98 13.52 -19.59
CA LEU A 33 -14.81 14.83 -20.23
C LEU A 33 -16.04 15.24 -21.07
N GLU A 34 -16.60 14.32 -21.86
CA GLU A 34 -17.80 14.59 -22.67
C GLU A 34 -19.03 14.90 -21.80
N ASN A 35 -19.14 14.32 -20.61
CA ASN A 35 -20.23 14.62 -19.68
C ASN A 35 -20.00 15.94 -18.93
N LEU A 36 -18.77 16.23 -18.51
CA LEU A 36 -18.41 17.50 -17.88
C LEU A 36 -18.64 18.71 -18.81
N VAL A 37 -18.38 18.56 -20.11
CA VAL A 37 -18.70 19.60 -21.11
C VAL A 37 -20.21 19.83 -21.23
N LYS A 38 -21.03 18.77 -21.24
CA LYS A 38 -22.50 18.88 -21.25
C LYS A 38 -23.02 19.54 -19.97
N GLU A 39 -22.44 19.20 -18.82
CA GLU A 39 -22.78 19.77 -17.52
C GLU A 39 -22.51 21.29 -17.51
N PHE A 40 -21.29 21.73 -17.85
CA PHE A 40 -20.99 23.15 -18.00
C PHE A 40 -21.90 23.84 -19.03
N GLN A 41 -22.17 23.23 -20.19
CA GLN A 41 -23.09 23.78 -21.18
C GLN A 41 -24.53 23.93 -20.66
N SER A 42 -25.00 23.02 -19.79
CA SER A 42 -26.31 23.15 -19.15
C SER A 42 -26.38 24.29 -18.13
N HIS A 43 -25.27 24.62 -17.47
CA HIS A 43 -25.18 25.75 -16.55
C HIS A 43 -25.03 27.11 -17.26
N LEU A 44 -24.66 27.12 -18.54
CA LEU A 44 -24.55 28.33 -19.37
C LEU A 44 -25.89 28.74 -20.02
N SER A 45 -26.99 28.00 -19.82
CA SER A 45 -28.32 28.38 -20.33
C SER A 45 -28.99 29.44 -19.43
N PHE A 46 -29.38 30.57 -20.02
CA PHE A 46 -29.82 31.77 -19.32
C PHE A 46 -31.14 31.61 -18.52
N ASP A 47 -32.00 30.68 -18.93
CA ASP A 47 -33.37 30.50 -18.41
C ASP A 47 -33.47 29.91 -16.98
N ARG A 48 -32.35 29.85 -16.24
CA ARG A 48 -32.28 29.26 -14.87
C ARG A 48 -31.57 30.14 -13.83
N VAL A 49 -31.13 31.36 -14.18
CA VAL A 49 -30.23 32.14 -13.33
C VAL A 49 -30.82 32.54 -11.97
N GLU A 50 -32.12 32.89 -11.89
CA GLU A 50 -32.72 33.44 -10.66
C GLU A 50 -32.91 32.42 -9.52
N ASN A 51 -32.81 31.11 -9.76
CA ASN A 51 -33.13 30.07 -8.76
C ASN A 51 -32.14 28.88 -8.76
N ASN A 52 -30.89 29.07 -9.20
CA ASN A 52 -29.91 27.98 -9.27
C ASN A 52 -28.81 28.09 -8.19
N PRO A 53 -28.92 27.40 -7.03
CA PRO A 53 -27.95 27.50 -5.94
C PRO A 53 -26.56 26.93 -6.31
N ILE A 54 -26.45 26.13 -7.37
CA ILE A 54 -25.21 25.48 -7.80
C ILE A 54 -24.14 26.50 -8.26
N ILE A 55 -24.54 27.72 -8.66
CA ILE A 55 -23.62 28.78 -9.12
C ILE A 55 -22.61 29.18 -8.02
N PHE A 56 -22.98 29.04 -6.74
CA PHE A 56 -22.09 29.26 -5.59
C PHE A 56 -21.22 28.05 -5.21
N SER A 57 -21.44 26.89 -5.85
CA SER A 57 -20.78 25.60 -5.54
C SER A 57 -19.82 25.11 -6.64
N LEU A 58 -19.65 25.89 -7.73
CA LEU A 58 -18.83 25.52 -8.90
C LEU A 58 -17.34 25.26 -8.57
N SER A 59 -16.85 25.67 -7.39
CA SER A 59 -15.48 25.41 -6.93
C SER A 59 -15.08 23.93 -6.96
N GLU A 60 -16.01 23.01 -6.75
CA GLU A 60 -15.73 21.56 -6.79
C GLU A 60 -15.72 21.01 -8.23
N LEU A 61 -16.58 21.55 -9.11
CA LEU A 61 -16.66 21.18 -10.54
C LEU A 61 -15.52 21.74 -11.39
N LEU A 62 -14.84 22.80 -10.95
CA LEU A 62 -13.75 23.45 -11.70
C LEU A 62 -12.44 22.63 -11.76
N ASN A 63 -12.34 21.55 -10.99
CA ASN A 63 -11.20 20.63 -10.95
C ASN A 63 -11.40 19.46 -11.92
N ILE A 64 -11.10 19.70 -13.20
CA ILE A 64 -10.95 18.64 -14.21
C ILE A 64 -9.90 17.64 -13.69
N LYS A 65 -10.25 16.35 -13.59
CA LYS A 65 -9.30 15.30 -13.20
C LYS A 65 -8.09 15.30 -14.14
N PRO A 66 -6.85 15.10 -13.64
CA PRO A 66 -5.67 15.02 -14.49
C PRO A 66 -5.83 13.91 -15.53
N ILE A 67 -5.15 14.06 -16.66
CA ILE A 67 -5.05 12.99 -17.67
C ILE A 67 -4.45 11.77 -16.96
N PRO A 68 -5.05 10.57 -17.04
CA PRO A 68 -4.51 9.37 -16.41
C PRO A 68 -3.05 9.14 -16.81
N GLU A 69 -2.21 8.76 -15.86
CA GLU A 69 -0.82 8.39 -16.13
C GLU A 69 -0.76 7.06 -16.91
N ASN A 70 0.22 6.93 -17.79
CA ASN A 70 0.50 5.68 -18.48
C ASN A 70 2.01 5.44 -18.60
N THR A 71 2.37 4.20 -18.92
CA THR A 71 3.75 3.76 -19.09
C THR A 71 3.98 3.22 -20.50
N GLU A 72 5.22 3.26 -20.95
CA GLU A 72 5.67 2.55 -22.15
C GLU A 72 5.73 1.04 -21.94
N SER A 73 5.62 0.28 -23.04
CA SER A 73 5.65 -1.18 -23.03
C SER A 73 7.07 -1.71 -22.90
N VAL A 74 7.37 -2.42 -21.81
CA VAL A 74 8.64 -3.14 -21.63
C VAL A 74 8.49 -4.55 -22.18
N TYR A 75 9.17 -4.83 -23.29
CA TYR A 75 9.12 -6.13 -23.98
C TYR A 75 9.98 -7.20 -23.27
N PRO A 76 9.57 -8.49 -23.27
CA PRO A 76 10.35 -9.57 -22.67
C PRO A 76 11.63 -9.89 -23.47
N VAL A 77 12.55 -10.65 -22.88
CA VAL A 77 13.81 -11.04 -23.53
C VAL A 77 13.93 -12.56 -23.54
N PHE A 78 14.09 -13.14 -24.73
CA PHE A 78 14.54 -14.53 -24.88
C PHE A 78 16.07 -14.58 -24.80
N THR A 79 16.58 -15.39 -23.88
CA THR A 79 18.01 -15.66 -23.74
C THR A 79 18.25 -17.14 -24.03
N ALA A 80 18.84 -17.43 -25.20
CA ALA A 80 19.24 -18.79 -25.57
C ALA A 80 20.26 -19.35 -24.57
N GLY A 81 20.22 -20.67 -24.35
CA GLY A 81 21.23 -21.36 -23.57
C GLY A 81 22.62 -21.26 -24.22
N ARG A 82 23.67 -21.35 -23.40
CA ARG A 82 25.04 -21.59 -23.89
C ARG A 82 25.45 -22.98 -23.46
N TYR A 83 25.76 -23.83 -24.43
CA TYR A 83 26.06 -25.24 -24.25
C TYR A 83 27.05 -25.69 -25.33
N SER A 84 27.86 -26.69 -25.00
CA SER A 84 28.89 -27.30 -25.83
C SER A 84 28.43 -28.67 -26.37
N LYS A 85 29.32 -29.37 -27.08
CA LYS A 85 29.08 -30.78 -27.45
C LYS A 85 29.03 -31.67 -26.21
N ASP A 86 29.85 -31.35 -25.21
CA ASP A 86 30.07 -32.20 -24.04
C ASP A 86 28.87 -32.13 -23.07
N ASP A 87 28.24 -30.95 -22.93
CA ASP A 87 26.98 -30.78 -22.18
C ASP A 87 25.83 -31.62 -22.75
N VAL A 88 25.83 -31.88 -24.07
CA VAL A 88 24.83 -32.75 -24.74
C VAL A 88 25.19 -34.23 -24.57
N ALA A 89 26.47 -34.57 -24.52
CA ALA A 89 26.94 -35.92 -24.26
C ALA A 89 26.65 -36.37 -22.81
N GLU A 90 26.79 -35.48 -21.82
CA GLU A 90 26.42 -35.76 -20.42
C GLU A 90 24.92 -36.05 -20.26
N LEU A 91 24.06 -35.34 -21.02
CA LEU A 91 22.61 -35.52 -21.02
C LEU A 91 22.14 -36.83 -21.67
N LEU A 92 22.79 -37.28 -22.74
CA LEU A 92 22.45 -38.54 -23.43
C LEU A 92 23.07 -39.76 -22.73
N GLY A 93 24.23 -39.58 -22.09
CA GLY A 93 25.02 -40.66 -21.54
C GLY A 93 26.15 -41.11 -22.49
N THR A 94 27.18 -41.71 -21.91
CA THR A 94 28.40 -42.11 -22.60
C THR A 94 28.63 -43.62 -22.55
N VAL A 95 29.19 -44.15 -23.63
CA VAL A 95 29.73 -45.51 -23.70
C VAL A 95 31.08 -45.50 -23.01
N THR A 96 31.27 -46.32 -21.98
CA THR A 96 32.57 -46.42 -21.28
C THR A 96 33.01 -47.88 -21.14
N VAL A 97 34.32 -48.08 -21.22
CA VAL A 97 34.96 -49.36 -20.87
C VAL A 97 35.26 -49.34 -19.37
N PRO A 98 34.70 -50.25 -18.57
CA PRO A 98 35.07 -50.38 -17.15
C PRO A 98 36.57 -50.62 -17.00
N THR A 99 37.24 -49.90 -16.10
CA THR A 99 38.69 -50.02 -15.80
C THR A 99 39.05 -51.27 -14.99
N ILE A 100 38.35 -52.37 -15.25
CA ILE A 100 38.50 -53.69 -14.64
C ILE A 100 39.52 -54.47 -15.48
N LYS A 101 40.54 -55.07 -14.84
CA LYS A 101 41.47 -55.98 -15.55
C LYS A 101 40.68 -57.18 -16.10
N PRO A 102 40.92 -57.62 -17.35
CA PRO A 102 40.22 -58.77 -17.92
C PRO A 102 40.34 -60.00 -17.01
N ALA A 103 39.21 -60.61 -16.67
CA ALA A 103 39.19 -61.83 -15.90
C ALA A 103 39.54 -63.03 -16.79
N SER A 104 40.36 -63.96 -16.28
CA SER A 104 40.48 -65.30 -16.85
C SER A 104 39.26 -66.13 -16.43
N ARG A 105 38.65 -66.83 -17.39
CA ARG A 105 37.40 -67.57 -17.20
C ARG A 105 37.52 -68.62 -16.08
N LYS A 106 36.67 -68.52 -15.05
CA LYS A 106 36.56 -69.51 -13.96
C LYS A 106 35.10 -69.88 -13.69
N ILE A 107 34.81 -71.17 -13.77
CA ILE A 107 33.45 -71.75 -13.90
C ILE A 107 32.76 -71.88 -12.51
N LYS A 108 31.57 -71.27 -12.29
CA LYS A 108 30.60 -71.55 -11.19
C LYS A 108 29.26 -70.74 -11.28
N PRO A 109 28.18 -71.09 -10.50
CA PRO A 109 26.81 -70.49 -10.57
C PRO A 109 26.37 -69.56 -9.37
N MET A 110 25.10 -69.08 -9.37
CA MET A 110 24.43 -67.92 -8.67
C MET A 110 23.94 -68.17 -7.18
N ASP A 111 23.14 -67.37 -6.41
CA ASP A 111 22.09 -66.32 -6.65
C ASP A 111 21.83 -65.29 -5.47
N ILE A 112 20.62 -64.64 -5.31
CA ILE A 112 20.53 -63.15 -5.13
C ILE A 112 19.35 -62.47 -4.30
N THR A 113 19.63 -61.34 -3.58
CA THR A 113 18.79 -60.14 -3.19
C THR A 113 17.70 -59.97 -2.04
N SER A 114 17.67 -58.74 -1.43
CA SER A 114 16.51 -57.80 -1.13
C SER A 114 16.09 -57.37 0.34
N THR A 115 15.20 -56.34 0.49
CA THR A 115 15.07 -55.35 1.64
C THR A 115 13.74 -54.51 1.71
N GLN A 116 13.39 -53.71 2.79
CA GLN A 116 12.68 -52.34 2.84
C GLN A 116 11.96 -51.82 4.18
N LEU A 117 11.12 -50.72 4.17
CA LEU A 117 10.93 -49.64 5.23
C LEU A 117 9.50 -49.13 5.77
N LYS A 118 9.17 -47.78 5.82
CA LYS A 118 8.31 -46.97 6.82
C LYS A 118 7.39 -45.85 6.14
N PRO A 119 6.76 -44.72 6.69
CA PRO A 119 6.61 -44.02 8.03
C PRO A 119 5.20 -43.25 8.35
N THR A 120 5.17 -42.01 8.95
CA THR A 120 4.06 -40.96 9.22
C THR A 120 3.45 -40.83 10.67
N ARG A 121 2.60 -39.85 11.18
CA ARG A 121 1.77 -38.64 10.75
C ARG A 121 1.60 -37.53 11.90
N LYS A 122 0.59 -36.59 11.89
CA LYS A 122 0.37 -35.39 12.80
C LYS A 122 -1.04 -34.67 12.65
N GLU A 123 -1.43 -33.63 13.48
CA GLU A 123 -2.60 -32.66 13.26
C GLU A 123 -2.64 -31.30 14.09
N GLN A 124 -3.72 -30.43 14.02
CA GLN A 124 -3.81 -28.97 14.45
C GLN A 124 -5.23 -28.37 14.86
N ASN A 125 -5.37 -27.07 15.33
CA ASN A 125 -6.68 -26.30 15.48
C ASN A 125 -6.64 -24.70 15.60
N ARG A 126 -7.77 -23.96 15.85
CA ARG A 126 -8.03 -22.46 15.66
C ARG A 126 -8.90 -21.66 16.73
N GLU A 127 -9.03 -20.29 16.63
CA GLU A 127 -9.76 -19.36 17.59
C GLU A 127 -10.57 -18.09 17.03
N LYS A 128 -10.98 -17.05 17.83
CA LYS A 128 -12.03 -15.98 17.53
C LYS A 128 -11.76 -14.48 17.99
N GLN A 129 -12.70 -13.50 17.81
CA GLN A 129 -12.52 -11.99 17.86
C GLN A 129 -13.62 -11.11 18.58
N LYS A 130 -13.45 -9.75 18.64
CA LYS A 130 -14.25 -8.72 19.40
C LYS A 130 -14.37 -7.32 18.68
N LEU A 131 -15.27 -6.39 19.11
CA LEU A 131 -15.57 -5.06 18.48
C LEU A 131 -15.15 -3.78 19.28
N SER A 132 -15.08 -2.61 18.60
CA SER A 132 -14.90 -1.23 19.12
C SER A 132 -15.55 -0.15 18.22
N LEU A 133 -15.47 1.15 18.59
CA LEU A 133 -16.01 2.30 17.81
C LEU A 133 -14.96 2.86 16.79
N SER A 134 -15.42 3.54 15.74
CA SER A 134 -14.58 4.18 14.69
C SER A 134 -14.15 5.61 15.04
N SER A 135 -12.96 6.03 14.57
CA SER A 135 -12.46 7.41 14.66
C SER A 135 -12.96 8.32 13.53
N SER A 136 -13.58 7.77 12.49
CA SER A 136 -14.15 8.53 11.36
C SER A 136 -15.56 8.08 11.02
N VAL A 137 -16.38 9.04 10.54
CA VAL A 137 -17.74 8.81 10.06
C VAL A 137 -17.73 8.75 8.54
N THR A 138 -17.84 7.55 7.99
CA THR A 138 -17.99 7.34 6.54
C THR A 138 -19.45 7.60 6.14
N ASN A 139 -19.68 8.25 4.99
CA ASN A 139 -21.02 8.27 4.38
C ASN A 139 -21.36 6.84 3.90
N VAL A 140 -22.37 6.22 4.53
CA VAL A 140 -22.79 4.84 4.22
C VAL A 140 -23.84 4.80 3.12
N THR A 141 -24.74 5.79 3.09
CA THR A 141 -25.84 5.90 2.12
C THR A 141 -26.39 7.32 2.16
N GLU A 142 -26.55 7.92 0.98
CA GLU A 142 -27.18 9.22 0.80
C GLU A 142 -28.31 9.10 -0.23
N TYR A 143 -29.43 9.78 0.02
CA TYR A 143 -30.58 9.79 -0.87
C TYR A 143 -31.42 11.07 -0.69
N ILE A 144 -32.10 11.47 -1.75
CA ILE A 144 -33.12 12.53 -1.69
C ILE A 144 -34.40 11.92 -1.11
N VAL A 145 -34.95 12.53 -0.05
CA VAL A 145 -36.29 12.17 0.44
C VAL A 145 -37.34 12.69 -0.55
N PRO A 146 -38.13 11.82 -1.22
CA PRO A 146 -39.06 12.29 -2.23
C PRO A 146 -40.16 13.18 -1.65
N GLY A 147 -40.40 14.34 -2.26
CA GLY A 147 -41.46 15.26 -1.86
C GLY A 147 -41.24 16.03 -0.55
N VAL A 148 -39.99 16.13 -0.08
CA VAL A 148 -39.58 16.96 1.06
C VAL A 148 -38.65 18.07 0.58
N ASN A 149 -39.10 19.32 0.62
CA ASN A 149 -38.36 20.50 0.15
C ASN A 149 -37.33 20.96 1.20
N GLY A 150 -36.26 20.17 1.33
CA GLY A 150 -35.22 20.34 2.35
C GLY A 150 -35.63 19.67 3.67
N VAL A 151 -34.74 18.86 4.23
CA VAL A 151 -35.02 18.10 5.46
C VAL A 151 -34.70 18.96 6.68
N TYR A 152 -35.72 19.38 7.42
CA TYR A 152 -35.62 20.20 8.64
C TYR A 152 -35.51 19.37 9.91
N HIS A 153 -36.23 18.24 9.99
CA HIS A 153 -36.19 17.34 11.14
C HIS A 153 -36.35 15.88 10.69
N ILE A 154 -35.79 14.97 11.47
CA ILE A 154 -35.80 13.53 11.24
C ILE A 154 -36.00 12.77 12.55
N SER A 155 -36.82 11.72 12.51
CA SER A 155 -37.06 10.83 13.65
C SER A 155 -37.08 9.36 13.21
N ARG A 156 -36.74 8.44 14.13
CA ARG A 156 -36.54 7.02 13.82
C ARG A 156 -37.69 6.16 14.32
N GLY A 157 -38.29 5.38 13.43
CA GLY A 157 -39.24 4.33 13.75
C GLY A 157 -38.56 2.98 14.08
N LYS A 158 -39.37 1.92 14.15
CA LYS A 158 -38.88 0.54 14.26
C LYS A 158 -38.28 0.07 12.92
N SER A 159 -37.43 -0.95 12.99
CA SER A 159 -36.91 -1.69 11.82
C SER A 159 -36.25 -0.84 10.73
N GLY A 160 -35.61 0.27 11.09
CA GLY A 160 -34.91 1.15 10.15
C GLY A 160 -35.81 2.08 9.33
N ILE A 161 -37.10 2.18 9.66
CA ILE A 161 -38.00 3.19 9.10
C ILE A 161 -37.62 4.57 9.65
N LEU A 162 -37.63 5.58 8.80
CA LEU A 162 -37.38 6.97 9.14
C LEU A 162 -38.59 7.83 8.79
N TRP A 163 -38.77 8.94 9.51
CA TRP A 163 -39.63 10.04 9.12
C TRP A 163 -38.78 11.30 8.95
N ALA A 164 -39.13 12.12 7.96
CA ALA A 164 -38.49 13.39 7.64
C ALA A 164 -39.55 14.47 7.37
N SER A 165 -39.22 15.72 7.69
CA SER A 165 -40.12 16.87 7.52
C SER A 165 -39.46 18.04 6.78
N ASP A 166 -40.24 18.81 6.00
CA ASP A 166 -39.82 20.12 5.47
C ASP A 166 -40.52 21.31 6.15
N ALA A 167 -40.07 22.51 5.80
CA ALA A 167 -40.72 23.77 6.17
C ALA A 167 -42.13 23.94 5.58
N GLY A 168 -42.50 23.15 4.56
CA GLY A 168 -43.85 23.13 3.99
C GLY A 168 -44.84 22.26 4.77
N GLY A 169 -44.44 21.64 5.88
CA GLY A 169 -45.31 20.77 6.68
C GLY A 169 -45.60 19.42 6.04
N ASN A 170 -44.83 19.00 5.03
CA ASN A 170 -44.85 17.63 4.53
C ASN A 170 -44.13 16.72 5.54
N LEU A 171 -44.76 15.63 5.97
CA LEU A 171 -44.15 14.57 6.76
C LEU A 171 -44.06 13.31 5.89
N VAL A 172 -42.85 12.88 5.55
CA VAL A 172 -42.61 11.72 4.66
C VAL A 172 -41.93 10.61 5.43
N GLN A 173 -42.45 9.39 5.27
CA GLN A 173 -41.87 8.18 5.82
C GLN A 173 -41.03 7.47 4.75
N THR A 174 -39.80 7.07 5.07
CA THR A 174 -38.90 6.32 4.19
C THR A 174 -38.41 5.02 4.83
N ASN A 175 -37.94 4.08 3.99
CA ASN A 175 -37.09 2.97 4.44
C ASN A 175 -35.61 3.37 4.42
N GLN A 176 -34.73 2.45 4.85
CA GLN A 176 -33.27 2.67 4.87
C GLN A 176 -32.66 2.99 3.50
N GLN A 177 -33.33 2.62 2.41
CA GLN A 177 -32.91 2.84 1.03
C GLN A 177 -33.55 4.11 0.42
N GLY A 178 -34.17 4.98 1.22
CA GLY A 178 -34.77 6.24 0.78
C GLY A 178 -36.09 6.14 0.02
N LYS A 179 -36.63 4.94 -0.17
CA LYS A 179 -37.94 4.76 -0.81
C LYS A 179 -39.03 5.32 0.10
N GLN A 180 -39.79 6.30 -0.41
CA GLN A 180 -41.02 6.78 0.21
C GLN A 180 -42.00 5.63 0.42
N LEU A 181 -42.52 5.53 1.65
CA LEU A 181 -43.55 4.57 2.06
C LEU A 181 -44.93 5.26 2.15
N GLN A 182 -44.97 6.46 2.75
CA GLN A 182 -46.15 7.32 2.80
C GLN A 182 -45.76 8.80 2.98
N MET A 183 -46.71 9.69 2.73
CA MET A 183 -46.59 11.14 2.93
C MET A 183 -47.88 11.65 3.59
N ILE A 184 -47.73 12.55 4.56
CA ILE A 184 -48.83 13.20 5.26
C ILE A 184 -48.62 14.71 5.18
N LYS A 185 -49.66 15.45 4.76
CA LYS A 185 -49.65 16.92 4.76
C LYS A 185 -50.22 17.44 6.08
N THR A 186 -49.41 18.15 6.84
CA THR A 186 -49.87 18.87 8.05
C THR A 186 -50.29 20.31 7.69
N SER A 187 -50.87 21.03 8.66
CA SER A 187 -51.18 22.46 8.52
C SER A 187 -49.97 23.37 8.82
N CYS A 188 -48.85 22.80 9.27
CA CYS A 188 -47.74 23.56 9.83
C CYS A 188 -46.86 24.18 8.74
N GLU A 189 -46.55 25.48 8.86
CA GLU A 189 -45.56 26.16 8.02
C GLU A 189 -44.35 26.59 8.88
N ASN A 190 -43.16 26.27 8.40
CA ASN A 190 -41.85 26.30 9.06
C ASN A 190 -41.75 25.44 10.33
N ASP A 191 -40.70 24.61 10.42
CA ASP A 191 -40.34 23.72 11.54
C ASP A 191 -41.41 22.71 12.02
N GLY A 192 -41.47 21.55 11.36
CA GLY A 192 -42.32 20.41 11.76
C GLY A 192 -41.65 19.44 12.74
N TYR A 193 -41.50 19.82 14.01
CA TYR A 193 -40.96 18.94 15.05
C TYR A 193 -41.89 17.74 15.31
N HIS A 194 -41.32 16.53 15.27
CA HIS A 194 -42.10 15.29 15.33
C HIS A 194 -41.28 14.12 15.90
N ALA A 195 -41.94 13.17 16.56
CA ALA A 195 -41.31 11.96 17.09
C ALA A 195 -42.21 10.73 16.90
N VAL A 196 -41.58 9.56 16.74
CA VAL A 196 -42.29 8.27 16.62
C VAL A 196 -42.41 7.62 18.00
N THR A 197 -43.63 7.30 18.41
CA THR A 197 -43.88 6.57 19.66
C THR A 197 -43.50 5.09 19.54
N MET A 198 -43.32 4.40 20.67
CA MET A 198 -43.02 2.96 20.67
C MET A 198 -44.16 2.11 20.08
N ASP A 199 -45.38 2.64 19.96
CA ASP A 199 -46.51 1.94 19.33
C ASP A 199 -46.52 2.11 17.79
N GLY A 200 -45.76 3.07 17.26
CA GLY A 200 -45.67 3.39 15.83
C GLY A 200 -46.39 4.68 15.41
N ASP A 201 -47.25 5.22 16.29
CA ASP A 201 -47.93 6.50 16.08
C ASP A 201 -46.94 7.67 16.05
N LEU A 202 -47.25 8.68 15.23
CA LEU A 202 -46.42 9.88 15.03
C LEU A 202 -47.00 11.05 15.83
N ILE A 203 -46.22 11.65 16.73
CA ILE A 203 -46.59 12.86 17.47
C ILE A 203 -45.86 14.08 16.90
N TYR A 204 -46.54 15.22 16.74
CA TYR A 204 -45.98 16.42 16.10
C TYR A 204 -46.57 17.75 16.61
N THR A 205 -45.80 18.83 16.48
CA THR A 205 -46.26 20.21 16.72
C THR A 205 -46.89 20.81 15.45
N ASP A 206 -48.05 21.44 15.56
CA ASP A 206 -48.63 22.25 14.47
C ASP A 206 -48.58 23.74 14.85
N LYS A 207 -47.89 24.56 14.05
CA LYS A 207 -47.79 26.02 14.32
C LYS A 207 -49.02 26.82 13.91
N ASN A 208 -49.93 26.24 13.11
CA ASN A 208 -51.03 26.97 12.48
C ASN A 208 -52.41 26.54 13.02
N LYS A 209 -52.55 25.35 13.60
CA LYS A 209 -53.74 24.91 14.35
C LYS A 209 -53.45 24.72 15.83
N ASN A 210 -54.16 25.46 16.68
CA ASN A 210 -54.10 25.37 18.14
C ASN A 210 -52.66 25.34 18.68
N VAL A 211 -51.97 26.49 18.55
CA VAL A 211 -50.52 26.70 18.75
C VAL A 211 -49.88 26.13 20.03
N ASN A 212 -50.69 25.73 21.02
CA ASN A 212 -50.27 25.15 22.30
C ASN A 212 -50.81 23.70 22.45
N VAL A 213 -50.77 22.92 21.36
CA VAL A 213 -51.20 21.52 21.29
C VAL A 213 -50.19 20.67 20.51
N ILE A 214 -49.90 19.49 21.04
CA ILE A 214 -49.22 18.41 20.30
C ILE A 214 -50.29 17.47 19.77
N ASN A 215 -50.21 17.17 18.48
CA ASN A 215 -51.11 16.26 17.79
C ASN A 215 -50.51 14.87 17.69
N ARG A 216 -51.36 13.84 17.64
CA ARG A 216 -51.00 12.43 17.42
C ARG A 216 -51.71 11.92 16.16
N ILE A 217 -50.93 11.34 15.25
CA ILE A 217 -51.42 10.62 14.08
C ILE A 217 -51.28 9.13 14.38
N THR A 218 -52.40 8.42 14.36
CA THR A 218 -52.40 6.96 14.56
C THR A 218 -52.09 6.22 13.26
N LEU A 219 -51.75 4.93 13.35
CA LEU A 219 -51.55 4.02 12.20
C LEU A 219 -52.68 4.02 11.13
N GLY A 220 -53.89 4.50 11.47
CA GLY A 220 -55.00 4.71 10.52
C GLY A 220 -54.98 6.08 9.81
N ASN A 221 -53.89 6.85 9.91
CA ASN A 221 -53.75 8.23 9.45
C ASN A 221 -54.82 9.20 10.02
N THR A 222 -55.40 8.87 11.18
CA THR A 222 -56.33 9.73 11.91
C THR A 222 -55.56 10.64 12.87
N THR A 223 -55.64 11.95 12.66
CA THR A 223 -55.04 12.99 13.52
C THR A 223 -55.97 13.36 14.68
N THR A 224 -55.40 13.46 15.89
CA THR A 224 -56.11 13.87 17.12
C THR A 224 -55.26 14.83 17.95
N GLU A 225 -55.88 15.78 18.65
CA GLU A 225 -55.20 16.52 19.73
C GLU A 225 -54.81 15.52 20.84
N PHE A 226 -53.57 15.60 21.35
CA PHE A 226 -53.05 14.61 22.31
C PHE A 226 -52.52 15.22 23.60
N ILE A 227 -51.72 16.29 23.52
CA ILE A 227 -51.19 17.00 24.72
C ILE A 227 -51.51 18.48 24.57
N LYS A 228 -52.09 19.09 25.60
CA LYS A 228 -52.34 20.54 25.66
C LYS A 228 -51.32 21.18 26.60
N THR A 229 -50.53 22.12 26.10
CA THR A 229 -49.38 22.73 26.81
C THR A 229 -49.73 24.04 27.53
N GLY A 230 -51.04 24.36 27.63
CA GLY A 230 -51.53 25.56 28.31
C GLY A 230 -51.23 26.83 27.51
N ASP A 231 -50.59 27.80 28.15
CA ASP A 231 -50.08 29.02 27.49
C ASP A 231 -48.75 28.80 26.76
N TRP A 232 -48.06 27.69 27.03
CA TRP A 232 -46.71 27.45 26.53
C TRP A 232 -46.76 26.84 25.13
N LYS A 233 -46.00 27.40 24.20
CA LYS A 233 -45.88 26.91 22.82
C LYS A 233 -44.86 25.75 22.78
N PRO A 234 -45.20 24.56 22.27
CA PRO A 234 -44.23 23.49 22.06
C PRO A 234 -43.36 23.81 20.85
N LEU A 235 -42.05 23.67 21.02
CA LEU A 235 -41.00 23.98 20.04
C LEU A 235 -40.05 22.81 19.74
N SER A 236 -40.10 21.71 20.51
CA SER A 236 -39.38 20.48 20.21
C SER A 236 -40.01 19.29 20.93
N ILE A 237 -39.90 18.09 20.34
CA ILE A 237 -40.45 16.85 20.89
C ILE A 237 -39.41 15.74 20.79
N HIS A 238 -39.27 14.93 21.84
CA HIS A 238 -38.54 13.66 21.83
C HIS A 238 -39.35 12.58 22.55
N PHE A 239 -39.36 11.35 22.02
CA PHE A 239 -40.01 10.20 22.65
C PHE A 239 -38.96 9.30 23.29
N SER A 240 -39.06 9.04 24.60
CA SER A 240 -38.13 8.18 25.32
C SER A 240 -38.30 6.72 24.92
N HIS A 241 -37.25 6.12 24.36
CA HIS A 241 -37.18 4.67 24.15
C HIS A 241 -36.81 3.92 25.43
N ILE A 242 -36.25 4.61 26.43
CA ILE A 242 -35.88 4.02 27.73
C ILE A 242 -37.10 3.80 28.63
N ASN A 243 -38.07 4.73 28.66
CA ASN A 243 -39.20 4.67 29.59
C ASN A 243 -40.58 5.04 29.02
N GLY A 244 -40.66 5.53 27.78
CA GLY A 244 -41.93 5.92 27.13
C GLY A 244 -42.51 7.27 27.54
N ASP A 245 -41.78 8.10 28.29
CA ASP A 245 -42.10 9.50 28.49
C ASP A 245 -41.91 10.31 27.19
N ILE A 246 -42.61 11.45 27.12
CA ILE A 246 -42.52 12.40 26.02
C ILE A 246 -41.88 13.67 26.58
N LEU A 247 -40.71 14.03 26.05
CA LEU A 247 -39.96 15.23 26.42
C LEU A 247 -40.35 16.34 25.44
N VAL A 248 -40.83 17.48 25.96
CA VAL A 248 -41.28 18.59 25.13
C VAL A 248 -40.55 19.87 25.54
N GLY A 249 -39.83 20.48 24.60
CA GLY A 249 -39.29 21.82 24.76
C GLY A 249 -40.41 22.82 24.51
N THR A 250 -40.65 23.71 25.47
CA THR A 250 -41.77 24.67 25.40
C THR A 250 -41.32 26.08 25.79
N SER A 251 -41.81 27.08 25.06
CA SER A 251 -41.53 28.51 25.29
C SER A 251 -42.76 29.27 25.77
N LYS A 252 -42.57 30.28 26.62
CA LYS A 252 -43.55 31.34 26.86
C LYS A 252 -42.81 32.67 27.01
N ASP A 253 -43.26 33.69 26.29
CA ASP A 253 -42.63 35.01 26.24
C ASP A 253 -41.14 34.91 25.87
N GLU A 254 -40.21 35.16 26.79
CA GLU A 254 -38.75 34.96 26.63
C GLU A 254 -38.20 33.77 27.46
N GLU A 255 -39.05 33.06 28.22
CA GLU A 255 -38.70 31.88 29.01
C GLU A 255 -38.84 30.58 28.21
N GLY A 256 -38.02 29.58 28.54
CA GLY A 256 -38.13 28.23 27.98
C GLY A 256 -37.87 27.15 29.04
N LYS A 257 -38.58 26.03 28.90
CA LYS A 257 -38.51 24.88 29.81
C LYS A 257 -38.61 23.56 29.04
N ILE A 258 -38.15 22.47 29.65
CA ILE A 258 -38.50 21.11 29.22
C ILE A 258 -39.64 20.60 30.11
N THR A 259 -40.75 20.22 29.50
CA THR A 259 -41.87 19.57 30.16
C THR A 259 -41.86 18.08 29.84
N ILE A 260 -41.92 17.23 30.86
CA ILE A 260 -41.97 15.76 30.71
C ILE A 260 -43.41 15.32 30.88
N TYR A 261 -43.95 14.63 29.89
CA TYR A 261 -45.25 13.97 29.92
C TYR A 261 -45.08 12.44 29.95
N ASN A 262 -46.06 11.71 30.49
CA ASN A 262 -46.12 10.25 30.36
C ASN A 262 -46.65 9.83 28.97
N LYS A 263 -46.59 8.53 28.67
CA LYS A 263 -47.14 7.94 27.42
C LYS A 263 -48.64 8.19 27.16
N ALA A 264 -49.39 8.68 28.15
CA ALA A 264 -50.82 9.02 28.06
C ALA A 264 -51.06 10.54 27.97
N GLY A 265 -50.00 11.35 27.84
CA GLY A 265 -50.09 12.81 27.72
C GLY A 265 -50.28 13.58 29.03
N THR A 266 -50.19 12.93 30.20
CA THR A 266 -50.25 13.60 31.50
C THR A 266 -48.88 14.18 31.88
N GLU A 267 -48.85 15.43 32.35
CA GLU A 267 -47.61 16.07 32.81
C GLU A 267 -47.04 15.35 34.06
N LYS A 268 -45.71 15.17 34.08
CA LYS A 268 -44.95 14.54 35.18
C LYS A 268 -44.04 15.54 35.90
N ARG A 269 -43.40 16.44 35.16
CA ARG A 269 -42.38 17.37 35.68
C ARG A 269 -42.09 18.52 34.71
N ASN A 270 -41.86 19.71 35.24
CA ASN A 270 -41.19 20.81 34.54
C ASN A 270 -39.71 20.89 34.95
N ILE A 271 -38.84 21.14 33.98
CA ILE A 271 -37.41 21.43 34.19
C ILE A 271 -37.16 22.80 33.55
N GLN A 272 -36.83 23.80 34.36
CA GLN A 272 -36.63 25.18 33.92
C GLN A 272 -35.42 25.81 34.60
N ARG A 273 -35.36 25.76 35.94
CA ARG A 273 -34.28 26.34 36.74
C ARG A 273 -33.36 25.28 37.33
N ASP A 274 -32.08 25.63 37.53
CA ASP A 274 -31.10 24.81 38.23
C ASP A 274 -31.32 24.84 39.76
N SER A 275 -30.49 24.10 40.51
CA SER A 275 -30.52 24.10 41.98
C SER A 275 -30.15 25.42 42.66
N LYS A 276 -29.74 26.45 41.91
CA LYS A 276 -29.45 27.82 42.36
C LYS A 276 -30.49 28.84 41.87
N GLY A 277 -31.52 28.39 41.13
CA GLY A 277 -32.58 29.25 40.56
C GLY A 277 -32.27 29.85 39.18
N GLN A 278 -31.12 29.54 38.58
CA GLN A 278 -30.70 30.06 37.27
C GLN A 278 -31.43 29.33 36.13
N GLU A 279 -31.79 30.04 35.06
CA GLU A 279 -32.45 29.45 33.89
C GLU A 279 -31.53 28.44 33.18
N LEU A 280 -32.01 27.20 33.02
CA LEU A 280 -31.31 26.14 32.32
C LEU A 280 -31.32 26.35 30.81
N TYR A 281 -32.38 26.92 30.27
CA TYR A 281 -32.60 27.10 28.82
C TYR A 281 -32.69 28.59 28.46
N SER A 282 -32.72 28.89 27.17
CA SER A 282 -33.23 30.16 26.63
C SER A 282 -34.72 30.00 26.28
N ARG A 283 -35.30 31.04 25.68
CA ARG A 283 -36.60 31.00 24.99
C ARG A 283 -36.80 29.78 24.09
N ILE A 284 -35.75 29.25 23.43
CA ILE A 284 -35.88 28.24 22.37
C ILE A 284 -35.03 26.99 22.66
N PRO A 285 -35.52 26.05 23.50
CA PRO A 285 -34.95 24.70 23.59
C PRO A 285 -35.24 23.92 22.30
N HIS A 286 -34.26 23.90 21.40
CA HIS A 286 -34.45 23.71 19.97
C HIS A 286 -34.54 22.25 19.52
N TYR A 287 -33.74 21.35 20.13
CA TYR A 287 -33.78 19.91 19.89
C TYR A 287 -33.48 19.12 21.17
N ILE A 288 -34.06 17.92 21.31
CA ILE A 288 -33.96 17.11 22.53
C ILE A 288 -33.60 15.66 22.16
N THR A 289 -32.76 15.04 22.98
CA THR A 289 -32.48 13.59 22.94
C THR A 289 -32.22 13.04 24.34
N GLU A 290 -32.38 11.73 24.55
CA GLU A 290 -31.89 11.04 25.76
C GLU A 290 -30.62 10.23 25.46
N ASN A 291 -29.74 10.05 26.45
CA ASN A 291 -28.63 9.10 26.38
C ASN A 291 -28.94 7.78 27.10
N ILE A 292 -28.10 6.76 26.94
CA ILE A 292 -28.27 5.43 27.57
C ILE A 292 -28.36 5.46 29.12
N ASN A 293 -27.89 6.54 29.76
CA ASN A 293 -28.00 6.72 31.23
C ASN A 293 -29.34 7.33 31.66
N GLY A 294 -30.17 7.77 30.72
CA GLY A 294 -31.38 8.54 30.95
C GLY A 294 -31.13 10.02 31.28
N ASP A 295 -29.99 10.58 30.86
CA ASP A 295 -29.81 12.03 30.85
C ASP A 295 -30.54 12.64 29.64
N ILE A 296 -31.20 13.77 29.85
CA ILE A 296 -31.85 14.57 28.81
C ILE A 296 -30.83 15.60 28.32
N CYS A 297 -30.54 15.55 27.03
CA CYS A 297 -29.60 16.44 26.35
C CYS A 297 -30.38 17.37 25.42
N VAL A 298 -30.23 18.68 25.61
CA VAL A 298 -30.99 19.71 24.88
C VAL A 298 -30.03 20.58 24.09
N SER A 299 -30.25 20.71 22.78
CA SER A 299 -29.61 21.72 21.94
C SER A 299 -30.38 23.04 22.11
N ASP A 300 -29.67 24.11 22.47
CA ASP A 300 -30.24 25.43 22.73
C ASP A 300 -29.47 26.47 21.92
N TYR A 301 -30.09 26.91 20.82
CA TYR A 301 -29.46 27.80 19.85
C TYR A 301 -29.18 29.19 20.45
N SER A 302 -30.18 29.80 21.09
CA SER A 302 -30.06 31.16 21.62
C SER A 302 -29.28 31.23 22.93
N LYS A 303 -29.17 30.14 23.68
CA LYS A 303 -28.21 30.02 24.81
C LYS A 303 -26.79 29.65 24.36
N GLN A 304 -26.61 29.34 23.06
CA GLN A 304 -25.35 28.88 22.47
C GLN A 304 -24.74 27.71 23.26
N ALA A 305 -25.57 26.72 23.59
CA ALA A 305 -25.22 25.64 24.51
C ALA A 305 -25.93 24.31 24.19
N VAL A 306 -25.27 23.20 24.49
CA VAL A 306 -25.94 21.92 24.77
C VAL A 306 -26.05 21.77 26.28
N VAL A 307 -27.28 21.71 26.79
CA VAL A 307 -27.59 21.65 28.22
C VAL A 307 -27.99 20.22 28.58
N VAL A 308 -27.28 19.62 29.54
CA VAL A 308 -27.52 18.23 29.95
C VAL A 308 -28.02 18.18 31.39
N VAL A 309 -29.19 17.56 31.58
CA VAL A 309 -29.82 17.33 32.89
C VAL A 309 -30.04 15.83 33.07
N ASN A 310 -29.89 15.32 34.29
CA ASN A 310 -30.11 13.89 34.55
C ASN A 310 -31.62 13.55 34.63
N LYS A 311 -31.96 12.26 34.72
CA LYS A 311 -33.35 11.76 34.90
C LYS A 311 -34.15 12.34 36.08
N SER A 312 -33.51 13.01 37.04
CA SER A 312 -34.19 13.74 38.13
C SER A 312 -34.49 15.22 37.81
N GLY A 313 -34.04 15.73 36.66
CA GLY A 313 -34.15 17.12 36.26
C GLY A 313 -33.03 18.03 36.80
N ARG A 314 -32.00 17.46 37.44
CA ARG A 314 -30.85 18.24 37.93
C ARG A 314 -29.83 18.43 36.81
N HIS A 315 -29.31 19.65 36.69
CA HIS A 315 -28.18 20.00 35.83
C HIS A 315 -26.98 19.09 36.07
N ARG A 316 -26.33 18.66 34.98
CA ARG A 316 -25.03 17.96 35.01
C ARG A 316 -23.93 18.85 34.48
N PHE A 317 -24.12 19.41 33.29
CA PHE A 317 -23.21 20.34 32.64
C PHE A 317 -23.92 21.07 31.49
N SER A 318 -23.32 22.16 31.04
CA SER A 318 -23.64 22.80 29.76
C SER A 318 -22.35 22.90 28.94
N TYR A 319 -22.42 22.58 27.65
CA TYR A 319 -21.30 22.66 26.72
C TYR A 319 -21.53 23.79 25.71
N THR A 320 -20.60 24.73 25.62
CA THR A 320 -20.73 25.98 24.83
C THR A 320 -19.70 26.09 23.71
N GLY A 321 -19.23 24.95 23.18
CA GLY A 321 -18.08 24.91 22.27
C GLY A 321 -16.74 25.13 22.97
N GLN A 322 -15.64 25.07 22.21
CA GLN A 322 -14.28 25.25 22.75
C GLN A 322 -13.60 26.58 22.36
N LYS A 323 -13.84 27.14 21.16
CA LYS A 323 -13.13 28.35 20.67
C LYS A 323 -13.91 29.36 19.82
N PHE A 324 -15.18 29.10 19.48
CA PHE A 324 -16.01 29.99 18.64
C PHE A 324 -17.47 30.00 19.09
N VAL A 325 -18.26 30.93 18.53
CA VAL A 325 -19.70 31.06 18.79
C VAL A 325 -20.44 29.75 18.43
N PHE A 326 -20.92 29.05 19.45
CA PHE A 326 -21.43 27.69 19.33
C PHE A 326 -22.93 27.67 19.03
N HIS A 327 -23.29 27.26 17.80
CA HIS A 327 -24.67 27.14 17.35
C HIS A 327 -25.06 25.67 17.14
N PRO A 328 -25.69 25.01 18.14
CA PRO A 328 -26.07 23.60 18.06
C PRO A 328 -27.39 23.42 17.30
N PHE A 329 -27.31 23.12 16.00
CA PHE A 329 -28.42 23.00 15.05
C PHE A 329 -29.10 21.61 15.01
N GLY A 330 -28.69 20.67 15.86
CA GLY A 330 -29.29 19.34 15.99
C GLY A 330 -28.56 18.50 17.02
N ILE A 331 -29.21 17.47 17.57
CA ILE A 331 -28.63 16.62 18.63
C ILE A 331 -29.17 15.17 18.58
N CYS A 332 -28.30 14.19 18.81
CA CYS A 332 -28.66 12.79 19.02
C CYS A 332 -27.61 12.06 19.88
N THR A 333 -27.77 10.76 20.10
CA THR A 333 -26.87 9.93 20.94
C THR A 333 -26.56 8.58 20.28
N ASP A 334 -25.41 7.99 20.62
CA ASP A 334 -25.01 6.66 20.16
C ASP A 334 -25.28 5.53 21.18
N ILE A 335 -24.99 4.29 20.79
CA ILE A 335 -25.20 3.10 21.64
C ILE A 335 -24.25 2.98 22.84
N LEU A 336 -23.19 3.80 22.92
CA LEU A 336 -22.28 3.88 24.06
C LEU A 336 -22.62 5.07 24.98
N GLY A 337 -23.52 5.95 24.55
CA GLY A 337 -23.98 7.12 25.31
C GLY A 337 -23.27 8.43 24.96
N HIS A 338 -22.48 8.47 23.89
CA HIS A 338 -21.90 9.71 23.38
C HIS A 338 -23.00 10.65 22.86
N ILE A 339 -22.79 11.96 22.99
CA ILE A 339 -23.70 12.99 22.51
C ILE A 339 -23.13 13.55 21.19
N LEU A 340 -23.92 13.46 20.12
CA LEU A 340 -23.58 13.95 18.79
C LEU A 340 -24.36 15.25 18.53
N VAL A 341 -23.68 16.28 18.03
CA VAL A 341 -24.26 17.63 17.86
C VAL A 341 -23.95 18.15 16.46
N ALA A 342 -24.97 18.59 15.73
CA ALA A 342 -24.79 19.25 14.44
C ALA A 342 -24.43 20.74 14.63
N VAL A 343 -23.42 21.22 13.91
CA VAL A 343 -22.95 22.61 13.95
C VAL A 343 -22.69 23.13 12.53
N CYS A 344 -22.81 24.45 12.33
CA CYS A 344 -22.52 25.07 11.04
C CYS A 344 -21.02 25.00 10.72
N SER A 345 -20.68 24.47 9.54
CA SER A 345 -19.28 24.33 9.07
C SER A 345 -18.52 25.66 9.03
N LYS A 346 -19.20 26.77 8.68
CA LYS A 346 -18.59 28.12 8.67
C LYS A 346 -18.17 28.58 10.08
N CYS A 347 -18.90 28.18 11.12
CA CYS A 347 -18.60 28.55 12.52
C CYS A 347 -17.38 27.82 13.10
N LEU A 348 -16.81 26.83 12.40
CA LEU A 348 -15.58 26.15 12.81
C LEU A 348 -14.30 26.84 12.30
N ILE A 349 -14.41 27.81 11.39
CA ILE A 349 -13.28 28.27 10.57
C ILE A 349 -12.83 29.72 10.87
N LYS A 350 -13.74 30.68 11.09
CA LYS A 350 -13.41 32.05 11.60
C LYS A 350 -14.65 32.89 11.95
N ASP A 351 -14.42 34.11 12.45
CA ASP A 351 -15.43 35.10 12.85
C ASP A 351 -16.52 35.32 11.78
N HIS A 352 -17.76 34.96 12.11
CA HIS A 352 -18.93 35.24 11.29
C HIS A 352 -19.55 36.60 11.66
N ARG A 353 -19.16 37.67 10.94
CA ARG A 353 -19.95 38.90 10.88
C ARG A 353 -21.16 38.67 9.96
N GLY A 354 -22.33 39.17 10.37
CA GLY A 354 -23.60 38.86 9.69
C GLY A 354 -23.82 39.61 8.36
N HIS A 355 -24.71 39.04 7.54
CA HIS A 355 -25.40 39.62 6.37
C HIS A 355 -24.71 40.80 5.63
N THR A 356 -23.55 40.54 5.03
CA THR A 356 -23.15 41.24 3.79
C THR A 356 -23.55 40.36 2.60
N PHE A 357 -24.33 40.91 1.68
CA PHE A 357 -24.67 40.22 0.43
C PHE A 357 -23.62 40.56 -0.63
N ASP A 358 -22.98 39.53 -1.19
CA ASP A 358 -22.06 39.69 -2.32
C ASP A 358 -22.81 39.95 -3.62
N ASP A 359 -22.19 40.67 -4.56
CA ASP A 359 -22.78 40.96 -5.87
C ASP A 359 -22.87 39.71 -6.77
N LEU A 360 -24.10 39.27 -7.00
CA LEU A 360 -24.46 38.17 -7.89
C LEU A 360 -24.00 38.39 -9.35
N GLU A 361 -24.00 39.63 -9.86
CA GLU A 361 -23.63 39.91 -11.25
C GLU A 361 -22.11 39.75 -11.46
N THR A 362 -21.31 40.25 -10.52
CA THR A 362 -19.85 40.01 -10.47
C THR A 362 -19.52 38.53 -10.29
N ILE A 363 -20.19 37.81 -9.39
CA ILE A 363 -19.96 36.37 -9.17
C ILE A 363 -20.31 35.56 -10.42
N TYR A 364 -21.49 35.81 -11.01
CA TYR A 364 -21.94 35.14 -12.23
C TYR A 364 -20.96 35.40 -13.39
N SER A 365 -20.59 36.65 -13.64
CA SER A 365 -19.67 37.04 -14.72
C SER A 365 -18.29 36.37 -14.59
N LYS A 366 -17.76 36.28 -13.36
CA LYS A 366 -16.50 35.60 -13.06
C LYS A 366 -16.59 34.09 -13.31
N ASN A 367 -17.64 33.43 -12.80
CA ASN A 367 -17.82 31.98 -12.93
C ASN A 367 -18.15 31.58 -14.37
N PHE A 368 -18.94 32.38 -15.10
CA PHE A 368 -19.23 32.20 -16.53
C PHE A 368 -17.95 32.24 -17.38
N THR A 369 -17.07 33.21 -17.13
CA THR A 369 -15.77 33.33 -17.81
C THR A 369 -14.87 32.12 -17.54
N LEU A 370 -14.82 31.66 -16.28
CA LEU A 370 -14.10 30.43 -15.89
C LEU A 370 -14.64 29.18 -16.59
N CYS A 371 -15.97 29.03 -16.71
CA CYS A 371 -16.57 27.90 -17.41
C CYS A 371 -16.21 27.88 -18.90
N LEU A 372 -16.19 29.03 -19.58
CA LEU A 372 -15.79 29.12 -20.99
C LEU A 372 -14.32 28.73 -21.20
N ASP A 373 -13.41 29.21 -20.34
CA ASP A 373 -11.98 28.86 -20.41
C ASP A 373 -11.76 27.36 -20.13
N LYS A 374 -12.49 26.76 -19.19
CA LYS A 374 -12.46 25.31 -18.94
C LYS A 374 -12.98 24.50 -20.13
N ILE A 375 -14.09 24.91 -20.76
CA ILE A 375 -14.61 24.26 -21.98
C ILE A 375 -13.58 24.37 -23.13
N TYR A 376 -12.93 25.52 -23.30
CA TYR A 376 -11.87 25.71 -24.30
C TYR A 376 -10.71 24.73 -24.06
N ASN A 377 -10.16 24.70 -22.85
CA ASN A 377 -9.07 23.80 -22.46
C ASN A 377 -9.44 22.31 -22.65
N ILE A 378 -10.66 21.88 -22.30
CA ILE A 378 -11.10 20.49 -22.52
C ILE A 378 -11.05 20.12 -24.01
N ASN A 379 -11.55 21.00 -24.89
CA ASN A 379 -11.63 20.72 -26.32
C ASN A 379 -10.29 20.85 -27.05
N GLN A 380 -9.43 21.79 -26.67
CA GLN A 380 -8.15 22.05 -27.36
C GLN A 380 -6.99 21.20 -26.85
N TYR A 381 -7.05 20.71 -25.60
CA TYR A 381 -5.93 19.98 -24.98
C TYR A 381 -6.33 18.60 -24.43
N TYR A 382 -7.27 18.52 -23.48
CA TYR A 382 -7.56 17.24 -22.81
C TYR A 382 -8.14 16.18 -23.76
N LEU A 383 -9.06 16.56 -24.65
CA LEU A 383 -9.64 15.65 -25.64
C LEU A 383 -8.63 15.19 -26.72
N PRO A 384 -7.86 16.07 -27.39
CA PRO A 384 -6.82 15.66 -28.34
C PRO A 384 -5.73 14.78 -27.71
N THR A 385 -5.15 15.21 -26.58
CA THR A 385 -4.05 14.48 -25.92
C THR A 385 -4.49 13.09 -25.44
N SER A 386 -5.71 12.96 -24.91
CA SER A 386 -6.27 11.66 -24.55
C SER A 386 -6.57 10.74 -25.76
N GLN A 387 -6.76 11.30 -26.95
CA GLN A 387 -6.98 10.52 -28.18
C GLN A 387 -5.67 10.07 -28.82
N ASP A 388 -4.64 10.92 -28.81
CA ASP A 388 -3.30 10.56 -29.28
C ASP A 388 -2.69 9.44 -28.42
N ILE A 389 -2.72 9.55 -27.08
CA ILE A 389 -2.27 8.48 -26.18
C ILE A 389 -3.00 7.15 -26.47
N LYS A 390 -4.30 7.21 -26.75
CA LYS A 390 -5.09 6.01 -27.10
C LYS A 390 -4.71 5.44 -28.47
N ARG A 391 -4.28 6.27 -29.42
CA ARG A 391 -3.74 5.84 -30.72
C ARG A 391 -2.40 5.14 -30.54
N ASP A 392 -1.52 5.68 -29.70
CA ASP A 392 -0.19 5.12 -29.44
C ASP A 392 -0.26 3.77 -28.70
N ILE A 393 -1.18 3.61 -27.73
CA ILE A 393 -1.46 2.32 -27.07
C ILE A 393 -1.89 1.23 -28.08
N LYS A 394 -2.69 1.59 -29.10
CA LYS A 394 -3.07 0.64 -30.17
C LYS A 394 -1.88 0.25 -31.04
N GLU A 395 -0.96 1.17 -31.30
CA GLU A 395 0.24 0.91 -32.08
C GLU A 395 1.20 -0.02 -31.31
N ASP A 396 1.33 0.17 -30.00
CA ASP A 396 2.16 -0.69 -29.15
C ASP A 396 1.60 -2.12 -29.00
N VAL A 397 0.27 -2.30 -29.02
CA VAL A 397 -0.36 -3.63 -29.14
C VAL A 397 0.05 -4.34 -30.45
N LEU A 398 0.24 -3.61 -31.56
CA LEU A 398 0.73 -4.20 -32.82
C LEU A 398 2.23 -4.51 -32.75
N LYS A 399 3.04 -3.61 -32.18
CA LYS A 399 4.49 -3.83 -31.96
C LYS A 399 4.76 -5.03 -31.06
N LEU A 400 4.01 -5.17 -29.97
CA LEU A 400 4.10 -6.30 -29.04
C LEU A 400 3.90 -7.63 -29.75
N LYS A 401 2.86 -7.76 -30.57
CA LYS A 401 2.57 -9.01 -31.32
C LYS A 401 3.70 -9.37 -32.29
N ALA A 402 4.12 -8.41 -33.11
CA ALA A 402 5.23 -8.62 -34.05
C ALA A 402 6.56 -8.99 -33.33
N PHE A 403 6.78 -8.47 -32.13
CA PHE A 403 7.94 -8.81 -31.30
C PHE A 403 7.81 -10.20 -30.65
N MET A 404 6.64 -10.57 -30.15
CA MET A 404 6.40 -11.91 -29.59
C MET A 404 6.51 -13.00 -30.65
N ASP A 405 6.04 -12.77 -31.88
CA ASP A 405 6.20 -13.72 -32.98
C ASP A 405 7.68 -13.89 -33.39
N LYS A 406 8.51 -12.85 -33.24
CA LYS A 406 9.96 -12.96 -33.38
C LYS A 406 10.57 -13.86 -32.29
N ILE A 407 10.13 -13.72 -31.03
CA ILE A 407 10.54 -14.63 -29.94
C ILE A 407 10.09 -16.07 -30.21
N ARG A 408 8.83 -16.30 -30.60
CA ARG A 408 8.32 -17.64 -30.99
C ARG A 408 9.18 -18.27 -32.10
N THR A 409 9.64 -17.46 -33.05
CA THR A 409 10.52 -17.89 -34.15
C THR A 409 11.92 -18.27 -33.65
N SER A 410 12.52 -17.47 -32.76
CA SER A 410 13.81 -17.81 -32.12
C SER A 410 13.73 -19.10 -31.29
N ILE A 411 12.68 -19.30 -30.49
CA ILE A 411 12.48 -20.53 -29.69
C ILE A 411 12.42 -21.78 -30.58
N LYS A 412 11.77 -21.69 -31.75
CA LYS A 412 11.71 -22.79 -32.73
C LYS A 412 13.07 -23.09 -33.34
N ALA A 413 13.77 -22.07 -33.82
CA ALA A 413 15.10 -22.23 -34.43
C ALA A 413 16.14 -22.79 -33.44
N GLU A 414 16.07 -22.39 -32.16
CA GLU A 414 16.93 -22.93 -31.11
C GLU A 414 16.61 -24.41 -30.82
N ALA A 415 15.33 -24.79 -30.77
CA ALA A 415 14.91 -26.18 -30.64
C ALA A 415 15.39 -27.07 -31.82
N GLU A 416 15.37 -26.53 -33.04
CA GLU A 416 15.93 -27.18 -34.23
C GLU A 416 17.47 -27.23 -34.24
N SER A 417 18.14 -26.34 -33.49
CA SER A 417 19.58 -26.40 -33.22
C SER A 417 19.90 -27.54 -32.27
N VAL A 418 19.25 -27.57 -31.09
CA VAL A 418 19.40 -28.64 -30.08
C VAL A 418 19.07 -30.02 -30.68
N LYS A 419 18.00 -30.14 -31.47
CA LYS A 419 17.62 -31.40 -32.14
C LYS A 419 18.75 -31.96 -33.01
N ARG A 420 19.37 -31.13 -33.85
CA ARG A 420 20.48 -31.56 -34.73
C ARG A 420 21.74 -31.94 -33.95
N LEU A 421 21.99 -31.31 -32.80
CA LEU A 421 23.11 -31.68 -31.92
C LEU A 421 22.87 -33.00 -31.18
N VAL A 422 21.63 -33.27 -30.76
CA VAL A 422 21.22 -34.58 -30.20
C VAL A 422 21.30 -35.69 -31.26
N GLU A 423 20.81 -35.44 -32.48
CA GLU A 423 20.91 -36.37 -33.61
C GLU A 423 22.38 -36.67 -33.96
N LYS A 424 23.25 -35.65 -33.94
CA LYS A 424 24.68 -35.86 -34.15
C LYS A 424 25.33 -36.65 -33.00
N ALA A 425 25.08 -36.28 -31.74
CA ALA A 425 25.67 -37.01 -30.60
C ALA A 425 25.20 -38.47 -30.52
N MET A 426 23.96 -38.76 -30.96
CA MET A 426 23.47 -40.13 -31.15
C MET A 426 24.25 -40.87 -32.25
N SER A 427 24.52 -40.22 -33.39
CA SER A 427 25.33 -40.80 -34.47
C SER A 427 26.77 -41.07 -34.02
N ASP A 428 27.43 -40.10 -33.37
CA ASP A 428 28.79 -40.22 -32.87
C ASP A 428 28.89 -41.37 -31.82
N ASN A 429 27.88 -41.53 -30.94
CA ASN A 429 27.81 -42.64 -29.98
C ASN A 429 27.56 -44.01 -30.64
N LEU A 430 26.78 -44.07 -31.73
CA LEU A 430 26.56 -45.29 -32.51
C LEU A 430 27.81 -45.71 -33.27
N GLU A 431 28.54 -44.76 -33.84
CA GLU A 431 29.81 -45.01 -34.53
C GLU A 431 30.85 -45.60 -33.58
N GLN A 432 31.02 -45.01 -32.38
CA GLN A 432 31.87 -45.58 -31.33
C GLN A 432 31.42 -46.98 -30.86
N ALA A 433 30.12 -47.23 -30.75
CA ALA A 433 29.61 -48.55 -30.38
C ALA A 433 29.98 -49.62 -31.44
N ASN A 434 29.85 -49.27 -32.73
CA ASN A 434 30.21 -50.16 -33.85
C ASN A 434 31.72 -50.42 -33.92
N GLU A 435 32.57 -49.40 -33.80
CA GLU A 435 34.03 -49.57 -33.75
C GLU A 435 34.47 -50.50 -32.60
N MET A 436 33.80 -50.38 -31.45
CA MET A 436 34.03 -51.24 -30.29
C MET A 436 33.51 -52.67 -30.49
N GLU A 437 32.41 -52.87 -31.23
CA GLU A 437 31.91 -54.19 -31.62
C GLU A 437 32.90 -54.89 -32.56
N GLU A 438 33.34 -54.24 -33.65
CA GLU A 438 34.34 -54.79 -34.57
C GLU A 438 35.64 -55.15 -33.84
N THR A 439 36.15 -54.24 -33.00
CA THR A 439 37.37 -54.44 -32.20
C THR A 439 37.26 -55.60 -31.18
N LEU A 440 36.05 -55.94 -30.73
CA LEU A 440 35.80 -57.11 -29.87
C LEU A 440 35.61 -58.39 -30.70
N LEU A 441 34.96 -58.30 -31.85
CA LEU A 441 34.72 -59.40 -32.76
C LEU A 441 36.03 -59.95 -33.35
N GLU A 442 36.93 -59.08 -33.82
CA GLU A 442 38.28 -59.49 -34.28
C GLU A 442 39.05 -60.28 -33.20
N LYS A 443 39.00 -59.81 -31.95
CA LYS A 443 39.66 -60.47 -30.81
C LYS A 443 39.05 -61.83 -30.53
N LEU A 444 37.72 -61.95 -30.57
CA LEU A 444 37.03 -63.23 -30.39
C LEU A 444 37.35 -64.20 -31.53
N GLN A 445 37.29 -63.76 -32.79
CA GLN A 445 37.69 -64.56 -33.95
C GLN A 445 39.16 -65.01 -33.88
N SER A 446 40.06 -64.18 -33.34
CA SER A 446 41.46 -64.56 -33.14
C SER A 446 41.65 -65.66 -32.08
N GLN A 447 40.81 -65.67 -31.03
CA GLN A 447 40.81 -66.73 -30.01
C GLN A 447 40.15 -68.01 -30.54
N ASP A 448 39.04 -67.88 -31.27
CA ASP A 448 38.29 -68.97 -31.88
C ASP A 448 39.17 -69.76 -32.87
N LYS A 449 39.84 -69.05 -33.79
CA LYS A 449 40.81 -69.63 -34.72
C LYS A 449 41.99 -70.32 -34.02
N ALA A 450 42.50 -69.74 -32.93
CA ALA A 450 43.56 -70.37 -32.13
C ALA A 450 43.08 -71.65 -31.43
N TYR A 451 41.80 -71.72 -31.06
CA TYR A 451 41.16 -72.92 -30.54
C TYR A 451 40.89 -73.96 -31.62
N ASP A 452 40.49 -73.58 -32.84
CA ASP A 452 40.38 -74.52 -33.97
C ASP A 452 41.73 -75.12 -34.35
N GLU A 453 42.80 -74.33 -34.38
CA GLU A 453 44.18 -74.82 -34.59
C GLU A 453 44.62 -75.79 -33.46
N TYR A 454 44.22 -75.50 -32.21
CA TYR A 454 44.48 -76.38 -31.06
C TYR A 454 43.62 -77.66 -31.08
N ASN A 455 42.36 -77.57 -31.49
CA ASN A 455 41.45 -78.71 -31.67
C ASN A 455 41.95 -79.62 -32.79
N GLY A 456 42.39 -79.06 -33.92
CA GLY A 456 43.03 -79.81 -35.02
C GLY A 456 44.34 -80.49 -34.60
N TYR A 457 45.12 -79.86 -33.71
CA TYR A 457 46.26 -80.53 -33.06
C TYR A 457 45.81 -81.72 -32.21
N LEU A 458 44.80 -81.56 -31.35
CA LEU A 458 44.29 -82.65 -30.52
C LEU A 458 43.70 -83.80 -31.35
N GLU A 459 42.93 -83.51 -32.40
CA GLU A 459 42.41 -84.54 -33.31
C GLU A 459 43.52 -85.34 -33.99
N ASN A 460 44.57 -84.66 -34.46
CA ASN A 460 45.69 -85.33 -35.11
C ASN A 460 46.51 -86.16 -34.11
N LEU A 461 46.71 -85.65 -32.89
CA LEU A 461 47.33 -86.40 -31.79
C LEU A 461 46.51 -87.64 -31.40
N VAL A 462 45.17 -87.54 -31.39
CA VAL A 462 44.27 -88.69 -31.17
C VAL A 462 44.37 -89.70 -32.32
N LYS A 463 44.43 -89.26 -33.58
CA LYS A 463 44.65 -90.14 -34.75
C LYS A 463 46.01 -90.85 -34.67
N GLU A 464 47.06 -90.15 -34.23
CA GLU A 464 48.41 -90.70 -34.03
C GLU A 464 48.44 -91.75 -32.91
N PHE A 465 47.84 -91.46 -31.75
CA PHE A 465 47.68 -92.43 -30.65
C PHE A 465 46.84 -93.65 -31.07
N GLN A 466 45.75 -93.45 -31.82
CA GLN A 466 44.97 -94.56 -32.39
C GLN A 466 45.79 -95.39 -33.38
N GLY A 467 46.69 -94.76 -34.15
CA GLY A 467 47.65 -95.43 -35.02
C GLY A 467 48.61 -96.35 -34.26
N TYR A 468 49.17 -95.88 -33.14
CA TYR A 468 50.02 -96.70 -32.26
C TYR A 468 49.26 -97.85 -31.56
N LEU A 469 47.95 -97.70 -31.38
CA LEU A 469 47.07 -98.72 -30.79
C LEU A 469 46.51 -99.72 -31.83
N SER A 470 46.84 -99.57 -33.12
CA SER A 470 46.40 -100.50 -34.16
C SER A 470 47.13 -101.86 -34.08
N TYR A 471 46.37 -102.94 -34.18
CA TYR A 471 46.73 -104.27 -33.66
C TYR A 471 47.96 -104.92 -34.34
N ASP A 472 48.18 -104.65 -35.63
CA ASP A 472 49.12 -105.42 -36.48
C ASP A 472 50.61 -105.02 -36.34
N LYS A 473 50.95 -104.05 -35.48
CA LYS A 473 52.35 -103.58 -35.29
C LYS A 473 52.88 -103.63 -33.85
N VAL A 474 52.13 -104.22 -32.92
CA VAL A 474 52.46 -104.20 -31.48
C VAL A 474 53.69 -105.06 -31.12
N GLN A 475 54.00 -106.11 -31.89
CA GLN A 475 55.02 -107.10 -31.48
C GLN A 475 56.50 -106.73 -31.69
N ASN A 476 56.85 -105.55 -32.22
CA ASN A 476 58.26 -105.24 -32.54
C ASN A 476 58.66 -103.76 -32.44
N ASN A 477 57.97 -102.96 -31.61
CA ASN A 477 58.22 -101.52 -31.53
C ASN A 477 58.53 -101.06 -30.09
N SER A 478 59.78 -100.65 -29.82
CA SER A 478 60.30 -100.35 -28.48
C SER A 478 59.81 -99.02 -27.87
N ILE A 479 58.99 -98.26 -28.61
CA ILE A 479 58.57 -96.89 -28.24
C ILE A 479 57.46 -96.88 -27.18
N ILE A 480 56.65 -97.95 -27.07
CA ILE A 480 55.49 -98.01 -26.15
C ILE A 480 55.89 -97.80 -24.67
N PHE A 481 57.10 -98.21 -24.27
CA PHE A 481 57.61 -98.02 -22.90
C PHE A 481 58.22 -96.64 -22.62
N SER A 482 58.30 -95.75 -23.61
CA SER A 482 58.85 -94.38 -23.47
C SER A 482 57.79 -93.27 -23.55
N LEU A 483 56.50 -93.62 -23.66
CA LEU A 483 55.41 -92.67 -23.89
C LEU A 483 55.27 -91.59 -22.79
N SER A 484 55.74 -91.84 -21.56
CA SER A 484 55.66 -90.91 -20.44
C SER A 484 56.36 -89.56 -20.67
N GLU A 485 57.39 -89.50 -21.54
CA GLU A 485 58.07 -88.24 -21.87
C GLU A 485 57.42 -87.52 -23.08
N ILE A 486 56.65 -88.24 -23.89
CA ILE A 486 55.97 -87.74 -25.10
C ILE A 486 54.57 -87.20 -24.78
N LEU A 487 53.91 -87.73 -23.74
CA LEU A 487 52.51 -87.43 -23.36
C LEU A 487 52.26 -86.04 -22.75
N ASN A 488 53.14 -85.06 -22.97
CA ASN A 488 52.92 -83.66 -22.59
C ASN A 488 51.95 -82.97 -23.57
N ILE A 489 50.65 -83.27 -23.42
CA ILE A 489 49.58 -82.51 -24.09
C ILE A 489 49.73 -81.03 -23.70
N ARG A 490 49.76 -80.15 -24.70
CA ARG A 490 49.85 -78.70 -24.48
C ARG A 490 48.71 -78.24 -23.56
N PRO A 491 48.94 -77.37 -22.56
CA PRO A 491 47.86 -76.85 -21.73
C PRO A 491 46.86 -76.04 -22.57
N ILE A 492 45.59 -76.11 -22.19
CA ILE A 492 44.51 -75.33 -22.83
C ILE A 492 44.83 -73.84 -22.68
N HIS A 493 44.78 -73.10 -23.79
CA HIS A 493 45.12 -71.67 -23.83
C HIS A 493 44.15 -70.84 -22.97
N GLU A 494 44.64 -70.11 -21.97
CA GLU A 494 43.77 -69.26 -21.15
C GLU A 494 43.11 -68.15 -21.99
N THR A 495 41.77 -68.08 -21.99
CA THR A 495 41.03 -67.00 -22.63
C THR A 495 40.58 -65.95 -21.60
N THR A 496 40.73 -64.68 -21.98
CA THR A 496 40.16 -63.53 -21.26
C THR A 496 38.72 -63.31 -21.71
N GLU A 497 37.82 -63.00 -20.78
CA GLU A 497 36.51 -62.50 -21.18
C GLU A 497 36.58 -61.08 -21.77
N PRO A 498 35.82 -60.80 -22.85
CA PRO A 498 35.63 -59.43 -23.31
C PRO A 498 34.87 -58.66 -22.23
N VAL A 499 35.46 -57.57 -21.75
CA VAL A 499 34.74 -56.62 -20.88
C VAL A 499 33.83 -55.81 -21.80
N PHE A 500 32.54 -56.14 -21.81
CA PHE A 500 31.55 -55.45 -22.64
C PHE A 500 31.44 -53.97 -22.27
N PRO A 501 31.27 -53.07 -23.25
CA PRO A 501 30.97 -51.66 -22.97
C PRO A 501 29.66 -51.52 -22.22
N VAL A 502 29.62 -50.58 -21.27
CA VAL A 502 28.37 -50.22 -20.57
C VAL A 502 27.91 -48.86 -21.06
N PHE A 503 26.72 -48.83 -21.67
CA PHE A 503 26.02 -47.56 -21.93
C PHE A 503 25.40 -47.06 -20.62
N ASN A 504 25.98 -45.98 -20.08
CA ASN A 504 25.45 -45.34 -18.88
C ASN A 504 24.48 -44.24 -19.32
N ALA A 505 23.19 -44.57 -19.40
CA ALA A 505 22.15 -43.62 -19.79
C ALA A 505 22.15 -42.39 -18.87
N GLY A 506 22.19 -41.19 -19.46
CA GLY A 506 22.15 -39.93 -18.72
C GLY A 506 20.85 -39.78 -17.93
N GLN A 507 20.93 -39.29 -16.68
CA GLN A 507 19.74 -38.93 -15.90
C GLN A 507 19.39 -37.46 -16.15
N TYR A 508 18.33 -37.23 -16.93
CA TYR A 508 17.88 -35.90 -17.33
C TYR A 508 16.50 -35.55 -16.74
N SER A 509 16.31 -34.29 -16.36
CA SER A 509 14.99 -33.75 -16.00
C SER A 509 14.46 -32.78 -17.05
N LYS A 510 13.16 -32.46 -16.95
CA LYS A 510 12.51 -31.43 -17.76
C LYS A 510 13.20 -30.06 -17.65
N ASN A 511 13.83 -29.77 -16.50
CA ASN A 511 14.54 -28.51 -16.28
C ASN A 511 15.89 -28.47 -17.01
N ASP A 512 16.54 -29.62 -17.25
CA ASP A 512 17.86 -29.65 -17.89
C ASP A 512 17.74 -29.46 -19.41
N VAL A 513 16.71 -30.04 -20.01
CA VAL A 513 16.30 -29.72 -21.39
C VAL A 513 15.90 -28.24 -21.53
N ALA A 514 15.28 -27.65 -20.50
CA ALA A 514 14.95 -26.22 -20.49
C ALA A 514 16.19 -25.31 -20.40
N LYS A 515 17.27 -25.71 -19.71
CA LYS A 515 18.54 -24.96 -19.70
C LYS A 515 19.15 -24.84 -21.10
N LEU A 516 19.14 -25.91 -21.89
CA LEU A 516 19.66 -25.91 -23.27
C LEU A 516 18.87 -24.95 -24.17
N LEU A 517 17.52 -25.06 -24.14
CA LEU A 517 16.64 -24.24 -24.99
C LEU A 517 16.62 -22.75 -24.61
N GLY A 518 17.19 -22.38 -23.45
CA GLY A 518 17.14 -21.02 -22.93
C GLY A 518 15.81 -20.67 -22.28
N THR A 519 15.73 -19.44 -21.75
CA THR A 519 14.58 -18.95 -20.98
C THR A 519 14.05 -17.63 -21.54
N VAL A 520 12.74 -17.43 -21.41
CA VAL A 520 12.08 -16.14 -21.61
C VAL A 520 12.01 -15.45 -20.25
N GLY A 521 12.61 -14.27 -20.13
CA GLY A 521 12.60 -13.47 -18.91
C GLY A 521 11.87 -12.13 -19.09
N PRO A 522 11.32 -11.54 -18.02
CA PRO A 522 10.96 -10.13 -18.02
C PRO A 522 12.24 -9.29 -18.24
N SER A 523 12.16 -8.24 -19.06
CA SER A 523 13.28 -7.32 -19.25
C SER A 523 13.61 -6.56 -17.96
N THR A 524 14.89 -6.26 -17.77
CA THR A 524 15.42 -5.50 -16.65
C THR A 524 15.23 -3.98 -16.79
N THR A 525 14.76 -3.50 -17.95
CA THR A 525 14.45 -2.09 -18.18
C THR A 525 13.19 -1.69 -17.41
N LYS A 526 13.24 -0.62 -16.60
CA LYS A 526 12.05 -0.06 -15.96
C LYS A 526 11.14 0.61 -17.01
N PRO A 527 9.80 0.51 -16.90
CA PRO A 527 8.89 1.27 -17.75
C PRO A 527 9.11 2.78 -17.56
N ALA A 528 9.23 3.52 -18.66
CA ALA A 528 9.15 4.97 -18.64
C ALA A 528 7.67 5.42 -18.61
N PHE A 529 7.40 6.60 -18.07
CA PHE A 529 6.14 7.31 -18.31
C PHE A 529 6.22 8.02 -19.67
N ARG A 530 5.13 8.04 -20.45
CA ARG A 530 5.11 8.82 -21.70
C ARG A 530 5.10 10.32 -21.39
N GLU A 531 5.85 11.10 -22.17
CA GLU A 531 5.84 12.55 -22.07
C GLU A 531 4.48 13.11 -22.53
N ILE A 532 3.72 13.67 -21.59
CA ILE A 532 2.52 14.45 -21.89
C ILE A 532 2.98 15.87 -22.23
N LYS A 533 2.72 16.32 -23.47
CA LYS A 533 3.02 17.70 -23.90
C LYS A 533 2.34 18.70 -22.95
N ALA A 534 3.03 19.78 -22.58
CA ALA A 534 2.47 20.82 -21.73
C ALA A 534 1.33 21.59 -22.44
N LEU A 535 0.47 22.24 -21.65
CA LEU A 535 -0.59 23.13 -22.13
C LEU A 535 0.01 24.49 -22.52
N ASP A 536 -0.03 24.84 -23.80
CA ASP A 536 0.33 26.19 -24.28
C ASP A 536 -0.73 27.22 -23.86
N THR A 537 -0.56 27.85 -22.70
CA THR A 537 -1.47 28.86 -22.16
C THR A 537 -1.39 30.20 -22.90
N THR A 538 -1.95 30.25 -24.11
CA THR A 538 -2.15 31.48 -24.91
C THR A 538 -3.64 31.77 -25.12
N SER A 539 -4.35 32.01 -24.00
CA SER A 539 -5.80 32.27 -24.01
C SER A 539 -6.13 33.55 -24.78
N THR A 540 -6.71 33.40 -25.97
CA THR A 540 -7.12 34.52 -26.83
C THR A 540 -8.56 34.91 -26.48
N HIS A 541 -8.72 35.96 -25.67
CA HIS A 541 -10.00 36.38 -25.10
C HIS A 541 -11.15 36.53 -26.11
N LEU A 542 -12.11 35.60 -26.07
CA LEU A 542 -13.46 35.81 -26.58
C LEU A 542 -14.17 36.85 -25.70
N LYS A 543 -14.41 38.05 -26.25
CA LYS A 543 -14.94 39.19 -25.49
C LYS A 543 -16.45 39.09 -25.28
N PRO A 544 -16.98 39.30 -24.05
CA PRO A 544 -18.39 39.62 -23.85
C PRO A 544 -18.70 41.03 -24.35
N THR A 545 -19.96 41.28 -24.72
CA THR A 545 -20.36 42.52 -25.40
C THR A 545 -20.85 43.58 -24.41
N ARG A 546 -20.16 44.75 -24.39
CA ARG A 546 -20.67 46.13 -24.12
C ARG A 546 -20.26 46.87 -22.81
N LYS A 547 -19.15 47.62 -22.93
CA LYS A 547 -18.86 48.99 -22.37
C LYS A 547 -18.52 49.20 -20.87
N LEU A 548 -17.26 49.67 -20.67
CA LEU A 548 -16.75 50.63 -19.66
C LEU A 548 -16.73 50.16 -18.19
N LYS A 549 -15.72 50.46 -17.35
CA LYS A 549 -14.58 51.40 -17.45
C LYS A 549 -13.36 50.83 -16.68
N GLU A 550 -12.14 51.18 -17.07
CA GLU A 550 -10.90 50.64 -16.48
C GLU A 550 -10.41 51.36 -15.21
N ARG A 551 -9.78 50.60 -14.30
CA ARG A 551 -8.52 50.94 -13.61
C ARG A 551 -7.90 49.65 -13.03
N GLY A 552 -6.60 49.45 -13.23
CA GLY A 552 -5.90 48.19 -12.90
C GLY A 552 -5.00 48.25 -11.67
N GLY A 553 -4.31 47.13 -11.37
CA GLY A 553 -3.34 47.00 -10.29
C GLY A 553 -2.95 45.54 -9.99
N ASP A 554 -1.94 45.07 -10.74
CA ASP A 554 -0.96 44.00 -10.46
C ASP A 554 -1.40 42.55 -10.11
N GLU A 555 -0.77 41.59 -10.79
CA GLU A 555 -0.87 40.15 -10.57
C GLU A 555 0.04 39.65 -9.44
N LYS A 556 -0.33 38.53 -8.78
CA LYS A 556 0.58 37.63 -8.06
C LYS A 556 0.16 36.17 -8.17
N ASP A 557 1.13 35.27 -8.07
CA ASP A 557 1.06 33.86 -8.47
C ASP A 557 0.05 33.02 -7.67
N VAL A 558 -0.66 32.14 -8.39
CA VAL A 558 -1.53 31.11 -7.80
C VAL A 558 -0.79 29.77 -7.77
N LYS A 559 -0.13 29.44 -6.64
CA LYS A 559 0.35 28.08 -6.38
C LYS A 559 -0.84 27.10 -6.37
N GLN A 560 -0.67 25.95 -7.01
CA GLN A 560 -1.72 24.95 -7.25
C GLN A 560 -2.16 24.24 -5.95
N THR A 561 -3.29 24.65 -5.38
CA THR A 561 -3.75 24.17 -4.06
C THR A 561 -4.40 22.78 -4.11
N ARG A 562 -3.65 21.74 -3.72
CA ARG A 562 -4.26 20.50 -3.20
C ARG A 562 -4.79 20.78 -1.78
N SER A 563 -6.10 20.61 -1.55
CA SER A 563 -6.71 20.78 -0.23
C SER A 563 -6.43 19.58 0.67
N LEU A 564 -5.52 19.74 1.63
CA LEU A 564 -5.06 18.70 2.54
C LEU A 564 -5.92 18.62 3.80
N PHE A 565 -6.55 17.46 4.05
CA PHE A 565 -7.23 17.14 5.30
C PHE A 565 -6.34 16.28 6.20
N PHE A 566 -5.59 16.90 7.11
CA PHE A 566 -4.71 16.22 8.06
C PHE A 566 -5.48 15.64 9.26
N SER A 567 -6.24 14.57 9.05
CA SER A 567 -6.89 13.79 10.13
C SER A 567 -6.05 12.58 10.54
N VAL A 568 -5.28 12.73 11.61
CA VAL A 568 -4.30 11.72 12.04
C VAL A 568 -4.97 10.58 12.80
N THR A 569 -5.01 9.39 12.19
CA THR A 569 -5.65 8.18 12.74
C THR A 569 -4.62 7.12 13.09
N LYS A 570 -4.61 6.67 14.36
CA LYS A 570 -3.81 5.52 14.81
C LYS A 570 -4.32 4.23 14.16
N VAL A 571 -3.48 3.61 13.33
CA VAL A 571 -3.78 2.39 12.54
C VAL A 571 -3.49 1.13 13.35
N ARG A 572 -2.32 1.10 14.01
CA ARG A 572 -1.83 -0.04 14.80
C ARG A 572 -0.75 0.41 15.78
N GLU A 573 -0.39 -0.49 16.67
CA GLU A 573 0.64 -0.31 17.69
C GLU A 573 1.26 -1.66 18.00
N TYR A 574 2.59 -1.71 18.18
CA TYR A 574 3.30 -2.94 18.54
C TYR A 574 4.63 -2.65 19.25
N THR A 575 4.90 -3.42 20.30
CA THR A 575 6.19 -3.43 21.00
C THR A 575 7.24 -4.15 20.15
N VAL A 576 8.42 -3.55 20.01
CA VAL A 576 9.54 -4.14 19.27
C VAL A 576 10.38 -4.98 20.23
N ALA A 577 10.33 -6.30 20.09
CA ALA A 577 11.11 -7.21 20.92
C ALA A 577 12.62 -7.12 20.58
N GLY A 578 13.47 -6.96 21.60
CA GLY A 578 14.93 -7.04 21.46
C GLY A 578 15.67 -5.72 21.26
N VAL A 579 15.02 -4.58 21.50
CA VAL A 579 15.64 -3.24 21.60
C VAL A 579 15.18 -2.53 22.87
N ASP A 580 16.06 -1.75 23.48
CA ASP A 580 15.73 -0.86 24.61
C ASP A 580 15.49 0.58 24.11
N TYR A 581 14.23 0.93 23.93
CA TYR A 581 13.69 2.14 23.30
C TYR A 581 13.94 2.24 21.78
N VAL A 582 13.00 2.90 21.08
CA VAL A 582 12.95 2.93 19.60
C VAL A 582 13.71 4.15 19.06
N TYR A 583 15.04 4.12 19.13
CA TYR A 583 15.91 5.25 18.78
C TYR A 583 15.97 5.57 17.27
N HIS A 584 15.86 4.58 16.38
CA HIS A 584 15.83 4.83 14.93
C HIS A 584 15.07 3.76 14.15
N ILE A 585 14.31 4.19 13.13
CA ILE A 585 13.48 3.34 12.26
C ILE A 585 13.88 3.57 10.80
N SER A 586 14.39 2.51 10.15
CA SER A 586 14.70 2.49 8.72
C SER A 586 13.79 1.52 7.98
N LEU A 587 13.20 1.96 6.87
CA LEU A 587 12.30 1.12 6.05
C LEU A 587 13.10 0.14 5.18
N GLY A 588 12.76 -1.15 5.29
CA GLY A 588 13.35 -2.24 4.53
C GLY A 588 12.54 -2.62 3.30
N LYS A 589 13.15 -3.42 2.41
CA LYS A 589 12.44 -4.02 1.27
C LYS A 589 11.40 -5.05 1.74
N SER A 590 10.32 -5.17 0.97
CA SER A 590 9.26 -6.17 1.16
C SER A 590 8.59 -6.13 2.54
N ASP A 591 8.14 -4.93 2.94
CA ASP A 591 7.31 -4.69 4.13
C ASP A 591 7.96 -5.14 5.44
N ARG A 592 9.25 -4.80 5.55
CA ARG A 592 10.07 -5.00 6.75
C ARG A 592 10.54 -3.64 7.29
N LEU A 593 10.76 -3.59 8.60
CA LEU A 593 11.33 -2.44 9.30
C LEU A 593 12.63 -2.86 9.97
N TRP A 594 13.59 -1.94 10.02
CA TRP A 594 14.79 -2.05 10.83
C TRP A 594 14.71 -1.04 11.97
N VAL A 595 14.83 -1.54 13.20
CA VAL A 595 14.68 -0.75 14.43
C VAL A 595 15.93 -0.92 15.28
N SER A 596 16.39 0.16 15.90
CA SER A 596 17.54 0.12 16.81
C SER A 596 17.33 0.84 18.14
N ASP A 597 18.12 0.43 19.13
CA ASP A 597 18.37 1.18 20.36
C ASP A 597 19.72 1.90 20.41
N GLN A 598 19.89 2.75 21.42
CA GLN A 598 21.16 3.39 21.79
C GLN A 598 22.31 2.41 22.10
N SER A 599 21.99 1.14 22.40
CA SER A 599 22.93 0.09 22.81
C SER A 599 23.52 -0.66 21.60
N GLY A 600 23.16 -0.30 20.38
CA GLY A 600 23.64 -0.93 19.16
C GLY A 600 22.95 -2.26 18.81
N ASN A 601 21.85 -2.61 19.47
CA ASN A 601 20.98 -3.71 19.01
C ASN A 601 20.21 -3.21 17.78
N LEU A 602 20.25 -3.96 16.69
CA LEU A 602 19.56 -3.66 15.45
C LEU A 602 18.69 -4.86 15.06
N VAL A 603 17.37 -4.70 15.14
CA VAL A 603 16.40 -5.76 14.86
C VAL A 603 15.63 -5.51 13.57
N GLN A 604 15.33 -6.58 12.83
CA GLN A 604 14.38 -6.53 11.72
C GLN A 604 13.03 -7.06 12.18
N THR A 605 11.97 -6.33 11.87
CA THR A 605 10.58 -6.72 12.11
C THR A 605 9.76 -6.74 10.82
N ASP A 606 8.60 -7.39 10.83
CA ASP A 606 7.53 -7.13 9.87
C ASP A 606 6.70 -5.90 10.28
N LEU A 607 5.77 -5.44 9.42
CA LEU A 607 4.81 -4.36 9.74
C LEU A 607 3.80 -4.67 10.87
N LYS A 608 4.00 -5.74 11.65
CA LYS A 608 3.19 -6.11 12.83
C LYS A 608 4.03 -6.18 14.11
N GLY A 609 5.35 -5.93 14.03
CA GLY A 609 6.27 -6.06 15.15
C GLY A 609 6.85 -7.45 15.36
N THR A 610 6.57 -8.41 14.46
CA THR A 610 7.13 -9.78 14.56
C THR A 610 8.64 -9.71 14.36
N LEU A 611 9.43 -10.05 15.38
CA LEU A 611 10.89 -10.12 15.28
C LEU A 611 11.32 -11.20 14.27
N LEU A 612 12.02 -10.79 13.22
CA LEU A 612 12.52 -11.66 12.15
C LEU A 612 13.99 -12.02 12.35
N GLN A 613 14.82 -11.05 12.76
CA GLN A 613 16.23 -11.27 13.12
C GLN A 613 16.77 -10.12 14.00
N MET A 614 17.87 -10.38 14.69
CA MET A 614 18.61 -9.42 15.52
C MET A 614 20.09 -9.45 15.13
N ILE A 615 20.71 -8.28 15.02
CA ILE A 615 22.14 -8.09 14.78
C ILE A 615 22.68 -7.19 15.90
N LYS A 616 23.81 -7.58 16.51
CA LYS A 616 24.56 -6.70 17.41
C LYS A 616 25.57 -5.90 16.60
N THR A 617 25.44 -4.57 16.63
CA THR A 617 26.28 -3.64 15.86
C THR A 617 27.20 -2.84 16.78
N SER A 618 28.14 -2.09 16.19
CA SER A 618 28.95 -1.08 16.89
C SER A 618 28.32 0.32 16.89
N GLY A 619 27.08 0.46 16.38
CA GLY A 619 26.30 1.69 16.47
C GLY A 619 25.96 2.06 17.91
N ILE A 620 25.79 3.35 18.16
CA ILE A 620 25.53 3.92 19.49
C ILE A 620 24.63 5.15 19.30
N ASP A 621 23.75 5.38 20.26
CA ASP A 621 22.78 6.49 20.27
C ASP A 621 21.82 6.43 19.05
N GLU A 622 21.46 7.57 18.46
CA GLU A 622 20.47 7.71 17.39
C GLU A 622 21.04 7.79 15.96
N GLY A 623 20.14 7.71 14.97
CA GLY A 623 20.41 8.06 13.57
C GLY A 623 21.45 7.20 12.84
N TYR A 624 21.97 6.15 13.48
CA TYR A 624 23.23 5.51 13.07
C TYR A 624 23.12 4.50 11.93
N HIS A 625 21.92 4.15 11.44
CA HIS A 625 21.73 3.14 10.38
C HIS A 625 20.77 3.60 9.28
N ALA A 626 20.98 3.15 8.05
CA ALA A 626 20.05 3.33 6.93
C ALA A 626 20.05 2.08 6.03
N VAL A 627 18.90 1.78 5.42
CA VAL A 627 18.79 0.75 4.36
C VAL A 627 19.16 1.39 3.02
N THR A 628 19.94 0.68 2.20
CA THR A 628 20.34 1.16 0.86
C THR A 628 19.28 0.83 -0.20
N LEU A 629 19.35 1.52 -1.34
CA LEU A 629 18.55 1.21 -2.53
C LEU A 629 18.72 -0.25 -3.00
N ASP A 630 19.89 -0.85 -2.76
CA ASP A 630 20.19 -2.25 -3.06
C ASP A 630 19.58 -3.24 -2.04
N GLY A 631 19.29 -2.78 -0.82
CA GLY A 631 18.64 -3.54 0.26
C GLY A 631 19.57 -3.96 1.40
N ASP A 632 20.87 -3.65 1.27
CA ASP A 632 21.86 -3.74 2.35
C ASP A 632 21.53 -2.75 3.49
N LEU A 633 22.19 -2.92 4.63
CA LEU A 633 22.29 -1.87 5.65
C LEU A 633 23.63 -1.16 5.57
N VAL A 634 23.64 0.16 5.80
CA VAL A 634 24.84 0.93 6.13
C VAL A 634 24.69 1.55 7.51
N LEU A 635 25.78 1.58 8.28
CA LEU A 635 25.77 2.05 9.67
C LEU A 635 27.03 2.84 10.05
N THR A 636 26.89 3.78 10.97
CA THR A 636 28.01 4.56 11.52
C THR A 636 28.66 3.84 12.70
N ASP A 637 29.99 3.78 12.71
CA ASP A 637 30.78 3.32 13.86
C ASP A 637 31.45 4.55 14.51
N ARG A 638 30.80 5.07 15.55
CA ARG A 638 31.26 6.23 16.33
C ARG A 638 32.57 5.98 17.10
N LYS A 639 33.06 4.73 17.19
CA LYS A 639 34.31 4.35 17.89
C LYS A 639 35.50 4.18 16.94
N LYS A 640 35.26 3.71 15.72
CA LYS A 640 36.29 3.48 14.68
C LYS A 640 36.47 4.65 13.70
N ASN A 641 35.55 5.61 13.67
CA ASN A 641 35.44 6.63 12.62
C ASN A 641 35.34 6.03 11.21
N ILE A 642 34.37 5.10 11.05
CA ILE A 642 34.02 4.51 9.76
C ILE A 642 32.51 4.44 9.58
N ILE A 643 32.09 4.32 8.33
CA ILE A 643 30.79 3.75 7.96
C ILE A 643 31.04 2.29 7.58
N SER A 644 30.22 1.39 8.10
CA SER A 644 30.24 -0.04 7.78
C SER A 644 29.02 -0.41 6.93
N ARG A 645 29.09 -1.52 6.19
CA ARG A 645 27.94 -2.13 5.47
C ARG A 645 27.65 -3.52 6.07
N ILE A 646 26.39 -3.92 6.06
CA ILE A 646 25.97 -5.30 6.36
C ILE A 646 25.39 -5.91 5.09
N MET A 647 25.89 -7.08 4.69
CA MET A 647 25.43 -7.84 3.52
C MET A 647 24.50 -9.00 3.91
N HIS A 648 23.98 -9.76 2.94
CA HIS A 648 22.94 -10.79 3.09
C HIS A 648 23.18 -11.93 4.11
N GLU A 649 24.39 -12.07 4.66
CA GLU A 649 24.77 -13.06 5.68
C GLU A 649 24.93 -12.45 7.09
N ASN A 650 24.52 -11.19 7.29
CA ASN A 650 24.68 -10.39 8.51
C ASN A 650 26.15 -10.07 8.91
N THR A 651 27.13 -10.41 8.06
CA THR A 651 28.53 -9.98 8.19
C THR A 651 28.64 -8.45 8.05
N ILE A 652 29.28 -7.81 9.03
CA ILE A 652 29.56 -6.37 9.06
C ILE A 652 30.96 -6.11 8.48
N THR A 653 31.05 -5.31 7.41
CA THR A 653 32.31 -4.96 6.73
C THR A 653 32.59 -3.45 6.80
N GLU A 654 33.86 -3.06 6.92
CA GLU A 654 34.25 -1.65 6.84
C GLU A 654 34.05 -1.14 5.42
N PHE A 655 33.37 0.01 5.23
CA PHE A 655 32.98 0.50 3.90
C PHE A 655 33.58 1.88 3.56
N ILE A 656 33.47 2.88 4.45
CA ILE A 656 34.01 4.23 4.22
C ILE A 656 34.79 4.67 5.46
N LYS A 657 35.99 5.21 5.30
CA LYS A 657 36.82 5.72 6.41
C LYS A 657 36.68 7.24 6.48
N THR A 658 36.14 7.76 7.60
CA THR A 658 35.88 9.20 7.76
C THR A 658 37.03 9.96 8.42
N GLY A 659 38.10 9.25 8.79
CA GLY A 659 39.34 9.81 9.32
C GLY A 659 39.15 10.41 10.71
N ASP A 660 39.51 11.68 10.89
CA ASP A 660 39.32 12.38 12.17
C ASP A 660 37.85 12.76 12.46
N TRP A 661 36.94 12.58 11.50
CA TRP A 661 35.53 12.91 11.67
C TRP A 661 34.76 11.69 12.20
N ILE A 662 34.02 11.88 13.30
CA ILE A 662 33.16 10.86 13.90
C ILE A 662 31.83 10.86 13.13
N PRO A 663 31.41 9.77 12.48
CA PRO A 663 30.12 9.70 11.81
C PRO A 663 29.02 9.48 12.87
N ILE A 664 28.12 10.45 13.00
CA ILE A 664 27.04 10.49 13.99
C ILE A 664 25.80 9.79 13.42
N SER A 665 25.35 10.25 12.25
CA SER A 665 24.09 9.87 11.61
C SER A 665 24.26 9.56 10.13
N ILE A 666 23.35 8.78 9.55
CA ILE A 666 23.42 8.32 8.17
C ILE A 666 22.05 8.21 7.51
N HIS A 667 21.99 8.48 6.20
CA HIS A 667 20.82 8.30 5.34
C HIS A 667 21.27 7.77 3.97
N SER A 668 20.46 6.95 3.30
CA SER A 668 20.70 6.53 1.92
C SER A 668 19.68 7.16 0.99
N SER A 669 20.17 7.79 -0.09
CA SER A 669 19.32 8.47 -1.07
C SER A 669 18.45 7.48 -1.84
N ASN A 670 17.14 7.59 -1.66
CA ASN A 670 16.16 6.91 -2.52
C ASN A 670 16.17 7.45 -3.97
N ILE A 671 16.76 8.63 -4.21
CA ILE A 671 16.83 9.27 -5.52
C ILE A 671 17.96 8.70 -6.37
N ASN A 672 19.13 8.43 -5.79
CA ASN A 672 20.32 8.01 -6.56
C ASN A 672 21.26 7.00 -5.90
N GLY A 673 20.97 6.52 -4.69
CA GLY A 673 21.81 5.56 -3.96
C GLY A 673 23.10 6.15 -3.36
N ASP A 674 23.29 7.47 -3.40
CA ASP A 674 24.31 8.15 -2.57
C ASP A 674 24.04 7.91 -1.08
N ILE A 675 25.06 8.10 -0.25
CA ILE A 675 24.97 8.04 1.21
C ILE A 675 25.25 9.44 1.77
N LEU A 676 24.36 9.94 2.61
CA LEU A 676 24.55 11.17 3.37
C LEU A 676 24.98 10.81 4.78
N ALA A 677 26.09 11.39 5.25
CA ALA A 677 26.63 11.12 6.59
C ALA A 677 26.84 12.43 7.36
N GLY A 678 26.17 12.53 8.51
CA GLY A 678 26.35 13.59 9.48
C GLY A 678 27.57 13.30 10.34
N MET A 679 28.50 14.25 10.43
CA MET A 679 29.83 14.04 11.00
C MET A 679 30.23 15.13 11.98
N SER A 680 30.95 14.74 13.02
CA SER A 680 31.42 15.61 14.11
C SER A 680 32.95 15.64 14.19
N LYS A 681 33.53 16.82 14.43
CA LYS A 681 34.95 16.97 14.80
C LYS A 681 35.12 18.07 15.86
N GLY A 682 35.30 17.65 17.11
CA GLY A 682 35.50 18.54 18.26
C GLY A 682 34.24 19.34 18.64
N ARG A 683 34.05 20.50 18.00
CA ARG A 683 32.85 21.35 18.11
C ARG A 683 32.22 21.70 16.74
N LYS A 684 32.79 21.21 15.64
CA LYS A 684 32.26 21.38 14.28
C LYS A 684 31.36 20.21 13.89
N GLY A 685 30.33 20.47 13.11
CA GLY A 685 29.61 19.46 12.35
C GLY A 685 29.74 19.71 10.84
N LYS A 686 29.58 18.64 10.07
CA LYS A 686 29.36 18.69 8.62
C LYS A 686 28.36 17.62 8.20
N VAL A 687 27.76 17.78 7.03
CA VAL A 687 27.24 16.65 6.26
C VAL A 687 28.16 16.42 5.07
N THR A 688 28.45 15.17 4.72
CA THR A 688 29.11 14.87 3.43
C THR A 688 28.34 13.77 2.71
N ARG A 689 28.33 13.87 1.38
CA ARG A 689 27.66 12.95 0.46
C ARG A 689 28.72 12.05 -0.15
N TYR A 690 28.62 10.75 0.11
CA TYR A 690 29.38 9.71 -0.56
C TYR A 690 28.56 9.12 -1.71
N ASN A 691 29.21 8.62 -2.75
CA ASN A 691 28.53 7.83 -3.78
C ASN A 691 28.27 6.40 -3.30
N LYS A 692 27.55 5.60 -4.11
CA LYS A 692 27.23 4.20 -3.77
C LYS A 692 28.45 3.26 -3.62
N THR A 693 29.63 3.67 -4.08
CA THR A 693 30.91 2.94 -3.96
C THR A 693 31.81 3.49 -2.83
N GLY A 694 31.40 4.55 -2.13
CA GLY A 694 32.09 5.11 -0.96
C GLY A 694 32.95 6.35 -1.20
N GLU A 695 32.96 6.91 -2.41
CA GLU A 695 33.78 8.07 -2.80
C GLU A 695 33.09 9.40 -2.41
N GLU A 696 33.82 10.35 -1.83
CA GLU A 696 33.28 11.65 -1.39
C GLU A 696 32.93 12.54 -2.60
N LYS A 697 31.64 12.87 -2.76
CA LYS A 697 31.11 13.75 -3.83
C LYS A 697 30.98 15.20 -3.39
N GLN A 698 30.70 15.44 -2.12
CA GLN A 698 30.23 16.74 -1.62
C GLN A 698 30.46 16.85 -0.12
N ASN A 699 30.83 18.04 0.35
CA ASN A 699 31.13 18.31 1.76
C ASN A 699 30.49 19.65 2.15
N ILE A 700 29.71 19.64 3.23
CA ILE A 700 28.79 20.71 3.62
C ILE A 700 29.08 21.04 5.09
N GLU A 701 30.02 21.96 5.35
CA GLU A 701 30.29 22.52 6.69
C GLU A 701 29.60 23.89 6.87
N ARG A 702 29.45 24.66 5.78
CA ARG A 702 29.17 26.11 5.82
C ARG A 702 28.15 26.56 4.78
N ASP A 703 27.48 27.66 5.09
CA ASP A 703 26.58 28.36 4.17
C ASP A 703 27.34 29.30 3.21
N ASN A 704 26.59 30.01 2.37
CA ASN A 704 27.13 30.94 1.37
C ASN A 704 27.80 32.18 1.98
N GLU A 705 27.56 32.48 3.26
CA GLU A 705 28.22 33.56 4.01
C GLU A 705 29.46 33.06 4.78
N GLY A 706 29.71 31.74 4.75
CA GLY A 706 30.81 31.09 5.45
C GLY A 706 30.51 30.79 6.92
N GLN A 707 29.29 30.99 7.43
CA GLN A 707 28.92 30.59 8.79
C GLN A 707 28.77 29.07 8.89
N ALA A 708 28.91 28.51 10.10
CA ALA A 708 28.82 27.06 10.31
C ALA A 708 27.35 26.59 10.30
N LEU A 709 26.99 25.73 9.35
CA LEU A 709 25.63 25.21 9.20
C LEU A 709 25.22 24.37 10.41
N TYR A 710 26.08 23.44 10.83
CA TYR A 710 25.80 22.43 11.85
C TYR A 710 26.62 22.64 13.13
N SER A 711 26.05 22.26 14.26
CA SER A 711 26.72 22.17 15.57
C SER A 711 27.58 20.91 15.67
N LYS A 712 28.01 20.54 16.89
CA LYS A 712 28.72 19.28 17.14
C LYS A 712 27.92 18.03 16.70
N TYR A 713 26.57 18.05 16.70
CA TYR A 713 25.76 16.85 16.54
C TYR A 713 24.58 17.02 15.55
N PRO A 714 24.77 16.68 14.26
CA PRO A 714 23.66 16.42 13.35
C PRO A 714 23.05 15.05 13.68
N HIS A 715 21.96 15.01 14.46
CA HIS A 715 21.44 13.76 15.07
C HIS A 715 20.74 12.81 14.08
N TYR A 716 19.98 13.35 13.12
CA TYR A 716 19.35 12.59 12.04
C TYR A 716 19.43 13.39 10.73
N ILE A 717 19.36 12.66 9.61
CA ILE A 717 19.36 13.22 8.25
C ILE A 717 18.27 12.50 7.43
N THR A 718 17.57 13.25 6.59
CA THR A 718 16.73 12.70 5.52
C THR A 718 16.94 13.48 4.22
N GLU A 719 16.70 12.85 3.07
CA GLU A 719 16.58 13.54 1.78
C GLU A 719 15.11 13.76 1.43
N ASN A 720 14.77 14.98 1.00
CA ASN A 720 13.43 15.34 0.53
C ASN A 720 13.27 14.99 -0.96
N ILE A 721 12.05 14.84 -1.46
CA ILE A 721 11.74 14.42 -2.84
C ILE A 721 12.33 15.36 -3.92
N ASN A 722 12.55 16.63 -3.57
CA ASN A 722 13.22 17.63 -4.40
C ASN A 722 14.77 17.52 -4.43
N GLY A 723 15.36 16.64 -3.62
CA GLY A 723 16.81 16.45 -3.46
C GLY A 723 17.46 17.34 -2.40
N ASP A 724 16.69 18.05 -1.59
CA ASP A 724 17.20 18.78 -0.42
C ASP A 724 17.61 17.81 0.70
N ILE A 725 18.65 18.18 1.44
CA ILE A 725 19.12 17.45 2.62
C ILE A 725 18.58 18.16 3.86
N CYS A 726 17.76 17.46 4.63
CA CYS A 726 17.13 17.95 5.86
C CYS A 726 17.81 17.32 7.09
N VAL A 727 18.22 18.14 8.06
CA VAL A 727 19.04 17.71 9.20
C VAL A 727 18.45 18.23 10.51
N SER A 728 18.23 17.34 11.47
CA SER A 728 17.82 17.70 12.84
C SER A 728 19.05 17.99 13.71
N ASP A 729 19.23 19.23 14.15
CA ASP A 729 20.36 19.64 14.99
C ASP A 729 19.85 20.08 16.37
N TYR A 730 19.66 19.09 17.25
CA TYR A 730 19.23 19.27 18.65
C TYR A 730 20.08 20.34 19.38
N SER A 731 21.40 20.28 19.20
CA SER A 731 22.34 21.19 19.88
C SER A 731 22.39 22.61 19.29
N LYS A 732 21.85 22.81 18.08
CA LYS A 732 21.56 24.13 17.50
C LYS A 732 20.08 24.52 17.64
N GLN A 733 19.25 23.66 18.22
CA GLN A 733 17.80 23.83 18.40
C GLN A 733 17.05 24.22 17.11
N GLN A 734 17.44 23.62 15.98
CA GLN A 734 16.84 23.90 14.66
C GLN A 734 16.90 22.70 13.70
N VAL A 735 15.97 22.66 12.74
CA VAL A 735 16.14 21.85 11.53
C VAL A 735 16.82 22.69 10.47
N ILE A 736 17.88 22.17 9.87
CA ILE A 736 18.64 22.82 8.79
C ILE A 736 18.28 22.14 7.48
N VAL A 737 17.95 22.93 6.46
CA VAL A 737 17.70 22.41 5.11
C VAL A 737 18.64 23.08 4.13
N VAL A 738 19.39 22.25 3.40
CA VAL A 738 20.28 22.67 2.31
C VAL A 738 19.80 22.04 1.01
N ASN A 739 19.98 22.73 -0.11
CA ASN A 739 19.60 22.19 -1.41
C ASN A 739 20.54 21.06 -1.86
N LYS A 740 20.20 20.40 -2.97
CA LYS A 740 21.03 19.35 -3.59
C LYS A 740 22.48 19.78 -3.88
N ALA A 741 22.73 21.08 -4.11
CA ALA A 741 24.07 21.64 -4.29
C ALA A 741 24.81 21.94 -2.96
N GLY A 742 24.15 21.76 -1.81
CA GLY A 742 24.70 21.95 -0.46
C GLY A 742 24.56 23.38 0.07
N GLN A 743 23.88 24.25 -0.67
CA GLN A 743 23.64 25.65 -0.29
C GLN A 743 22.47 25.73 0.70
N HIS A 744 22.55 26.62 1.69
CA HIS A 744 21.45 26.85 2.64
C HIS A 744 20.15 27.26 1.92
N ARG A 745 19.03 26.63 2.28
CA ARG A 745 17.68 27.06 1.90
C ARG A 745 17.00 27.80 3.05
N PHE A 746 16.89 27.15 4.20
CA PHE A 746 16.24 27.68 5.40
C PHE A 746 16.69 26.94 6.67
N SER A 747 16.40 27.55 7.82
CA SER A 747 16.46 26.89 9.12
C SER A 747 15.10 27.04 9.79
N TYR A 748 14.51 25.93 10.25
CA TYR A 748 13.26 25.94 11.00
C TYR A 748 13.52 25.93 12.51
N THR A 749 12.90 26.87 13.22
CA THR A 749 12.89 27.00 14.68
C THR A 749 11.47 27.29 15.15
N VAL A 750 11.12 26.78 16.34
CA VAL A 750 9.91 27.23 17.05
C VAL A 750 10.23 28.56 17.72
N ARG A 751 9.47 29.61 17.40
CA ARG A 751 9.60 30.90 18.09
C ARG A 751 8.93 30.82 19.46
N GLU A 752 9.48 31.52 20.44
CA GLU A 752 8.94 31.67 21.80
C GLU A 752 8.91 30.36 22.65
N SER A 753 9.45 29.25 22.14
CA SER A 753 9.65 27.99 22.89
C SER A 753 11.05 27.44 22.67
N VAL A 754 11.51 26.61 23.60
CA VAL A 754 12.60 25.66 23.34
C VAL A 754 12.11 24.63 22.31
N PHE A 755 12.96 24.31 21.33
CA PHE A 755 12.72 23.32 20.28
C PHE A 755 13.85 22.29 20.32
N HIS A 756 13.53 21.01 20.48
CA HIS A 756 14.50 19.92 20.51
C HIS A 756 14.26 18.96 19.33
N PRO A 757 14.68 19.34 18.11
CA PRO A 757 14.50 18.53 16.92
C PRO A 757 15.29 17.22 17.03
N TYR A 758 14.58 16.12 16.97
CA TYR A 758 15.14 14.77 17.04
C TYR A 758 14.79 14.00 15.75
N GLY A 759 14.15 12.83 15.80
CA GLY A 759 13.81 12.05 14.60
C GLY A 759 13.16 12.90 13.49
N ILE A 760 13.66 12.75 12.25
CA ILE A 760 13.21 13.50 11.06
C ILE A 760 13.00 12.58 9.86
N CYS A 761 11.93 12.79 9.12
CA CYS A 761 11.66 12.11 7.85
C CYS A 761 10.90 13.03 6.87
N THR A 762 10.70 12.55 5.64
CA THR A 762 10.11 13.30 4.52
C THR A 762 9.07 12.44 3.82
N ASP A 763 8.03 13.05 3.23
CA ASP A 763 6.92 12.33 2.60
C ASP A 763 6.80 12.53 1.07
N ILE A 764 5.85 11.81 0.45
CA ILE A 764 5.63 11.81 -1.00
C ILE A 764 5.21 13.17 -1.58
N LEU A 765 4.73 14.10 -0.74
CA LEU A 765 4.37 15.47 -1.13
C LEU A 765 5.50 16.47 -0.84
N GLY A 766 6.62 15.99 -0.29
CA GLY A 766 7.78 16.79 0.06
C GLY A 766 7.65 17.52 1.39
N HIS A 767 6.67 17.17 2.23
CA HIS A 767 6.61 17.70 3.59
C HIS A 767 7.78 17.16 4.42
N ILE A 768 8.20 17.94 5.42
CA ILE A 768 9.22 17.53 6.39
C ILE A 768 8.50 17.28 7.72
N LEU A 769 8.69 16.08 8.26
CA LEU A 769 8.13 15.65 9.54
C LEU A 769 9.27 15.55 10.55
N VAL A 770 9.19 16.27 11.67
CA VAL A 770 10.22 16.28 12.72
C VAL A 770 9.62 16.17 14.10
N ILE A 771 10.21 15.36 14.97
CA ILE A 771 9.86 15.30 16.40
C ILE A 771 10.42 16.51 17.14
N ASP A 772 9.61 17.14 17.99
CA ASP A 772 10.10 17.95 19.11
C ASP A 772 9.99 17.14 20.42
N THR A 773 11.14 16.75 20.99
CA THR A 773 11.21 16.03 22.27
C THR A 773 10.99 16.93 23.48
N ASN A 774 10.95 18.26 23.32
CA ASN A 774 10.64 19.19 24.41
C ASN A 774 9.15 19.20 24.78
N ILE A 775 8.26 18.97 23.81
CA ILE A 775 6.80 19.00 23.98
C ILE A 775 6.09 17.71 23.55
N ASN A 776 6.85 16.66 23.18
CA ASN A 776 6.35 15.36 22.73
C ASN A 776 5.36 15.46 21.54
N THR A 777 5.78 16.15 20.48
CA THR A 777 4.98 16.35 19.25
C THR A 777 5.72 15.92 17.99
N VAL A 778 4.98 15.75 16.89
CA VAL A 778 5.54 15.75 15.53
C VAL A 778 5.06 17.01 14.81
N HIS A 779 6.01 17.84 14.37
CA HIS A 779 5.77 19.02 13.55
C HIS A 779 5.73 18.62 12.08
N LEU A 780 4.74 19.12 11.34
CA LEU A 780 4.65 19.02 9.89
C LEU A 780 5.01 20.37 9.27
N LEU A 781 6.02 20.40 8.40
CA LEU A 781 6.46 21.56 7.63
C LEU A 781 6.25 21.30 6.13
N ASP A 782 6.03 22.35 5.35
CA ASP A 782 6.07 22.25 3.89
C ASP A 782 7.53 22.16 3.36
N GLN A 783 7.66 21.85 2.07
CA GLN A 783 8.96 21.76 1.36
C GLN A 783 9.78 23.07 1.35
N ASP A 784 9.17 24.20 1.75
CA ASP A 784 9.76 25.54 1.78
C ASP A 784 10.02 25.99 3.23
N GLY A 785 9.78 25.11 4.23
CA GLY A 785 10.09 25.29 5.64
C GLY A 785 8.98 25.92 6.49
N GLN A 786 7.79 26.14 5.91
CA GLN A 786 6.67 26.75 6.62
C GLN A 786 5.95 25.73 7.51
N PHE A 787 5.72 26.08 8.76
CA PHE A 787 4.93 25.27 9.69
C PHE A 787 3.49 25.11 9.21
N SER A 788 3.07 23.86 8.97
CA SER A 788 1.72 23.52 8.54
C SER A 788 0.83 23.11 9.72
N SER A 789 1.30 22.21 10.59
CA SER A 789 0.55 21.77 11.78
C SER A 789 1.42 21.03 12.80
N LEU A 790 0.90 20.89 14.03
CA LEU A 790 1.29 19.78 14.90
C LEU A 790 0.47 18.55 14.47
N LEU A 791 1.16 17.57 13.91
CA LEU A 791 0.55 16.37 13.35
C LEU A 791 0.16 15.38 14.45
N ILE A 792 1.04 15.23 15.43
CA ILE A 792 0.86 14.34 16.58
C ILE A 792 1.19 15.13 17.85
N THR A 793 0.40 14.89 18.89
CA THR A 793 0.55 15.46 20.24
C THR A 793 0.24 14.39 21.29
N SER A 794 0.44 14.70 22.57
CA SER A 794 0.02 13.84 23.69
C SER A 794 -1.47 13.51 23.70
N GLN A 795 -2.34 14.29 23.04
CA GLN A 795 -3.78 13.96 22.91
C GLN A 795 -4.03 12.72 22.04
N GLN A 796 -3.11 12.38 21.14
CA GLN A 796 -3.13 11.12 20.37
C GLN A 796 -2.51 9.93 21.15
N GLY A 797 -2.10 10.14 22.40
CA GLY A 797 -1.57 9.10 23.29
C GLY A 797 -0.11 8.73 23.06
N ILE A 798 0.67 9.57 22.37
CA ILE A 798 2.13 9.43 22.35
C ILE A 798 2.76 10.27 23.45
N GLU A 799 3.60 9.62 24.25
CA GLU A 799 4.55 10.25 25.14
C GLU A 799 5.96 9.84 24.68
N ASN A 800 6.93 10.75 24.83
CA ASN A 800 8.35 10.55 24.56
C ASN A 800 8.68 9.90 23.18
N PRO A 801 8.21 10.48 22.05
CA PRO A 801 8.62 10.03 20.71
C PRO A 801 10.12 10.28 20.48
N LEU A 802 10.81 9.33 19.84
CA LEU A 802 12.22 9.44 19.48
C LEU A 802 12.45 9.41 17.97
N SER A 803 11.78 8.52 17.24
CA SER A 803 12.03 8.29 15.81
C SER A 803 10.76 8.35 14.98
N VAL A 804 10.90 8.77 13.72
CA VAL A 804 9.83 8.82 12.71
C VAL A 804 10.28 8.21 11.38
N SER A 805 9.36 7.57 10.67
CA SER A 805 9.58 7.06 9.30
C SER A 805 8.23 6.98 8.56
N VAL A 806 8.19 7.31 7.26
CA VAL A 806 6.95 7.27 6.45
C VAL A 806 7.03 6.13 5.44
N ASP A 807 6.12 5.16 5.53
CA ASP A 807 6.13 3.98 4.65
C ASP A 807 5.53 4.24 3.26
N LYS A 808 5.63 3.24 2.38
CA LYS A 808 5.16 3.28 0.97
C LYS A 808 3.66 3.60 0.82
N GLU A 809 2.86 3.43 1.88
CA GLU A 809 1.41 3.66 1.93
C GLU A 809 1.09 5.04 2.56
N ASN A 810 2.12 5.82 2.89
CA ASN A 810 2.08 7.08 3.63
C ASN A 810 1.55 6.94 5.07
N ASN A 811 1.79 5.79 5.70
CA ASN A 811 1.64 5.68 7.16
C ASN A 811 2.92 6.19 7.84
N LEU A 812 2.77 7.05 8.83
CA LEU A 812 3.83 7.52 9.72
C LEU A 812 4.02 6.52 10.87
N HIS A 813 5.20 5.93 10.96
CA HIS A 813 5.65 5.10 12.07
C HIS A 813 6.37 5.99 13.08
N VAL A 814 5.96 5.97 14.35
CA VAL A 814 6.57 6.75 15.44
C VAL A 814 7.09 5.79 16.52
N GLY A 815 8.38 5.85 16.81
CA GLY A 815 9.03 5.08 17.87
C GLY A 815 9.08 5.84 19.19
N ARG A 816 8.92 5.15 20.33
CA ARG A 816 8.83 5.75 21.68
C ARG A 816 9.98 5.33 22.62
N SER A 817 10.10 6.03 23.76
CA SER A 817 11.12 5.80 24.81
C SER A 817 10.60 5.27 26.15
N ASP A 818 9.36 4.77 26.22
CA ASP A 818 8.72 4.34 27.47
C ASP A 818 8.41 2.83 27.51
N ASP A 819 8.06 2.22 26.39
CA ASP A 819 7.56 0.83 26.31
C ASP A 819 8.12 0.02 25.12
N ASN A 820 9.13 0.55 24.42
CA ASN A 820 9.75 -0.01 23.21
C ASN A 820 8.78 -0.16 22.02
N THR A 821 7.69 0.62 21.99
CA THR A 821 6.64 0.52 20.97
C THR A 821 6.86 1.41 19.74
N VAL A 822 6.45 0.90 18.59
CA VAL A 822 6.16 1.68 17.39
C VAL A 822 4.63 1.84 17.27
N THR A 823 4.17 3.08 17.22
CA THR A 823 2.78 3.43 16.93
C THR A 823 2.68 3.93 15.48
N VAL A 824 1.73 3.41 14.70
CA VAL A 824 1.60 3.71 13.27
C VAL A 824 0.33 4.50 13.00
N PHE A 825 0.46 5.61 12.28
CA PHE A 825 -0.63 6.55 11.99
C PHE A 825 -0.81 6.74 10.49
N LYS A 826 -2.07 6.79 10.04
CA LYS A 826 -2.41 7.34 8.73
C LYS A 826 -2.72 8.82 8.92
N TYR A 827 -1.99 9.67 8.21
CA TYR A 827 -2.09 11.13 8.30
C TYR A 827 -2.27 11.80 6.93
N LEU A 828 -1.97 11.06 5.86
CA LEU A 828 -2.18 11.41 4.46
C LEU A 828 -3.10 10.34 3.84
N GLN A 829 -4.01 10.74 2.96
CA GLN A 829 -5.03 9.87 2.36
C GLN A 829 -5.33 10.24 0.91
#